data_AF-A0A7U9RZL4-F1
#
_entry.id   AF-A0A7U9RZL4-F1
#
_cell.length_a   1.000
_cell.length_b   1.000
_cell.length_c   1.000
_cell.angle_alpha   90.00
_cell.angle_beta   90.00
_cell.angle_gamma   90.00
#
_symmetry.space_group_name_H-M   'P 1'
#
loop_
_entity.id
_entity.type
_entity.pdbx_description
1 polymer ?
#
loop_
_entity_poly.entity_id
_entity_poly.type
_entity_poly.pdbx_seq_one_letter_code
_entity_poly.pdbx_strand_id
1 'polypeptide(L)'
;MSVFQCKMCGGTLEIQENESVATCEYCGTKQTIPRLSNEKKANLYDRAGHFRRNDEFDRAMGIYNQILDEDPSDAEAYWSLVLCRYGIVYVEDPATHRRVPTVNRMQLASVLADEDYKMALQNAAFGQRELYEAEARAIDQIQKGILEISSNEEPFDVFICYKEADATGRRTQDSVLANDLYHELATEGYRVFFSRITLEDKIGSAYEPYIFAALHSAKVMVVLGTKPEYFQAVWVKNEWSRFLALIKAGEKKVLIPAYKDMDPYDLPEEFSHLQAQDMGKLGFMQDLIRGIRKIADTEEKRETERVIVTDGASVEPLLKRVFLFLEDEDWNSADSYCERVLDLAPENARAYLGKLMAEMQVPKQEQLADCSQPFDDRNSYKKAVRFADEELAAVLKGYIVSIRERNEKERMESDYQKASDLMQQAKHEQEYRRAAELFQAVSPYKDASVLAETCRANAEHARNENIYLVANENLQKSFITLEDYKFALEQFETIAGWKDAEEKAQFCRIKIEEIKLREERERAAQEHQTETEALRGEDSGKKKRTAGVAAAAVVLAGILLAFLWYTVIKPVGLSVEEADGSGVSAEGGDLFDSSKEQDHLELVEGARILFGSYMQSVDRQKDPIEWQIIDRKENQVLLLSVYGLDCQAYSQEGDYAAWENSSLRVWLNTDCLNEMFSETEQKCLIPINEVDAEDLMGDIAGLEDKVFLLSKDEMKHLYVRDRKCQVTEYAKSQGADADDEGYSKWMLRAPVFKDLSISVVLPNGDIASAANYMDSKDCAVRPAVWVNMDYIRAEYEESE
;
A
#
# COMPACT_ATOMS: atom_id res chain seq x y z
N MET A 1 -56.78 26.48 -5.41
CA MET A 1 -55.50 25.76 -5.15
C MET A 1 -54.64 25.97 -6.37
N SER A 2 -53.59 26.77 -6.23
CA SER A 2 -52.61 26.98 -7.29
C SER A 2 -51.47 25.98 -7.10
N VAL A 3 -51.03 25.39 -8.20
CA VAL A 3 -49.88 24.49 -8.24
C VAL A 3 -48.63 25.35 -8.47
N PHE A 4 -47.57 25.11 -7.69
CA PHE A 4 -46.29 25.82 -7.81
C PHE A 4 -45.14 24.86 -7.61
N GLN A 5 -43.99 25.12 -8.23
CA GLN A 5 -42.82 24.26 -8.05
C GLN A 5 -41.92 24.75 -6.91
N CYS A 6 -41.48 23.81 -6.08
CA CYS A 6 -40.48 24.04 -5.05
C CYS A 6 -39.23 24.66 -5.67
N LYS A 7 -38.80 25.80 -5.13
CA LYS A 7 -37.60 26.49 -5.60
C LYS A 7 -36.32 25.69 -5.26
N MET A 8 -36.36 24.80 -4.27
CA MET A 8 -35.19 24.02 -3.86
C MET A 8 -35.01 22.72 -4.66
N CYS A 9 -36.08 21.94 -4.85
CA CYS A 9 -36.00 20.60 -5.48
C CYS A 9 -36.86 20.43 -6.75
N GLY A 10 -37.68 21.42 -7.12
CA GLY A 10 -38.59 21.31 -8.27
C GLY A 10 -39.86 20.49 -8.05
N GLY A 11 -40.04 19.88 -6.87
CA GLY A 11 -41.25 19.14 -6.51
C GLY A 11 -42.50 20.02 -6.46
N THR A 12 -43.65 19.45 -6.80
CA THR A 12 -44.93 20.15 -6.85
C THR A 12 -45.43 20.53 -5.45
N LEU A 13 -45.83 21.78 -5.25
CA LEU A 13 -46.45 22.28 -4.02
C LEU A 13 -47.91 22.62 -4.29
N GLU A 14 -48.78 22.12 -3.41
CA GLU A 14 -50.19 22.53 -3.37
C GLU A 14 -50.33 23.70 -2.39
N ILE A 15 -50.74 24.87 -2.90
CA ILE A 15 -50.78 26.11 -2.12
C ILE A 15 -52.22 26.61 -1.96
N GLN A 16 -52.55 27.05 -0.74
CA GLN A 16 -53.82 27.70 -0.44
C GLN A 16 -53.78 29.19 -0.80
N GLU A 17 -54.92 29.77 -1.19
CA GLU A 17 -55.00 31.19 -1.51
C GLU A 17 -54.61 32.05 -0.28
N ASN A 18 -53.58 32.89 -0.43
CA ASN A 18 -52.96 33.78 0.57
C ASN A 18 -51.89 33.16 1.48
N GLU A 19 -51.43 31.94 1.24
CA GLU A 19 -50.21 31.44 1.89
C GLU A 19 -48.96 32.12 1.32
N SER A 20 -48.08 32.57 2.22
CA SER A 20 -46.83 33.27 1.89
C SER A 20 -45.60 32.36 2.05
N VAL A 21 -45.78 31.20 2.68
CA VAL A 21 -44.75 30.23 3.07
C VAL A 21 -45.35 28.82 3.04
N ALA A 22 -44.63 27.83 2.52
CA ALA A 22 -45.00 26.42 2.63
C ALA A 22 -43.78 25.52 2.86
N THR A 23 -44.03 24.29 3.32
CA THR A 23 -43.01 23.25 3.45
C THR A 23 -43.16 22.27 2.31
N CYS A 24 -42.06 21.97 1.61
CA CYS A 24 -42.06 20.99 0.53
C CYS A 24 -42.15 19.57 1.08
N GLU A 25 -43.11 18.77 0.61
CA GLU A 25 -43.24 17.36 1.00
C GLU A 25 -42.08 16.49 0.49
N TYR A 26 -41.52 16.83 -0.67
CA TYR A 26 -40.42 16.09 -1.29
C TYR A 26 -39.06 16.31 -0.62
N CYS A 27 -38.67 17.55 -0.29
CA CYS A 27 -37.35 17.85 0.28
C CYS A 27 -37.39 18.37 1.73
N GLY A 28 -38.57 18.36 2.37
CA GLY A 28 -38.77 18.80 3.76
C GLY A 28 -38.46 20.27 4.06
N THR A 29 -38.11 21.06 3.05
CA THR A 29 -37.59 22.43 3.24
C THR A 29 -38.74 23.43 3.29
N LYS A 30 -38.72 24.30 4.30
CA LYS A 30 -39.65 25.43 4.43
C LYS A 30 -39.19 26.58 3.52
N GLN A 31 -40.06 27.06 2.64
CA GLN A 31 -39.73 28.06 1.63
C GLN A 31 -40.80 29.13 1.49
N THR A 32 -40.39 30.27 0.95
CA THR A 32 -41.27 31.39 0.57
C THR A 32 -42.01 31.10 -0.74
N ILE A 33 -43.22 31.65 -0.88
CA ILE A 33 -44.08 31.48 -2.06
C ILE A 33 -44.43 32.86 -2.64
N PRO A 34 -44.43 33.03 -3.98
CA PRO A 34 -44.86 34.27 -4.60
C PRO A 34 -46.37 34.51 -4.49
N ARG A 35 -46.80 35.77 -4.60
CA ARG A 35 -48.22 36.09 -4.71
C ARG A 35 -48.71 35.76 -6.13
N LEU A 36 -49.33 34.59 -6.28
CA LEU A 36 -49.90 34.12 -7.54
C LEU A 36 -51.28 34.78 -7.78
N SER A 37 -51.28 35.97 -8.39
CA SER A 37 -52.49 36.75 -8.67
C SER A 37 -53.22 36.31 -9.95
N ASN A 38 -52.54 35.63 -10.88
CA ASN A 38 -53.11 35.08 -12.11
C ASN A 38 -52.25 33.94 -12.69
N GLU A 39 -52.82 33.13 -13.60
CA GLU A 39 -52.13 32.02 -14.27
C GLU A 39 -50.88 32.47 -15.06
N LYS A 40 -50.90 33.69 -15.61
CA LYS A 40 -49.77 34.25 -16.36
C LYS A 40 -48.53 34.39 -15.47
N LYS A 41 -48.70 34.89 -14.24
CA LYS A 41 -47.62 35.08 -13.25
C LYS A 41 -47.08 33.73 -12.76
N ALA A 42 -47.96 32.75 -12.54
CA ALA A 42 -47.55 31.38 -12.22
C ALA A 42 -46.66 30.77 -13.31
N ASN A 43 -47.05 30.90 -14.58
CA ASN A 43 -46.25 30.44 -15.72
C ASN A 43 -44.90 31.16 -15.84
N LEU A 44 -44.82 32.45 -15.50
CA LEU A 44 -43.55 33.19 -15.50
C LEU A 44 -42.61 32.64 -14.41
N TYR A 45 -43.12 32.39 -13.20
CA TYR A 45 -42.32 31.80 -12.13
C TYR A 45 -41.85 30.38 -12.44
N ASP A 46 -42.70 29.52 -13.02
CA ASP A 46 -42.30 28.16 -13.39
C ASP A 46 -41.19 28.19 -14.45
N ARG A 47 -41.31 29.07 -15.45
CA ARG A 47 -40.25 29.27 -16.46
C ARG A 47 -38.96 29.82 -15.85
N ALA A 48 -39.04 30.81 -14.96
CA ALA A 48 -37.87 31.37 -14.30
C ALA A 48 -37.20 30.33 -13.38
N GLY A 49 -38.00 29.55 -12.64
CA GLY A 49 -37.53 28.45 -11.81
C GLY A 49 -36.84 27.34 -12.61
N HIS A 50 -37.37 27.01 -13.80
CA HIS A 50 -36.70 26.08 -14.72
C HIS A 50 -35.32 26.59 -15.15
N PHE A 51 -35.20 27.85 -15.57
CA PHE A 51 -33.90 28.42 -15.94
C PHE A 51 -32.93 28.46 -14.75
N ARG A 52 -33.39 28.81 -13.55
CA ARG A 52 -32.53 28.84 -12.36
C ARG A 52 -32.01 27.44 -11.97
N ARG A 53 -32.84 26.40 -12.09
CA ARG A 53 -32.41 25.01 -11.81
C ARG A 53 -31.44 24.45 -12.83
N ASN A 54 -31.39 25.02 -14.03
CA ASN A 54 -30.41 24.69 -15.08
C ASN A 54 -29.22 25.66 -15.08
N ASP A 55 -29.01 26.43 -14.00
CA ASP A 55 -27.94 27.42 -13.84
C ASP A 55 -27.95 28.58 -14.85
N GLU A 56 -29.06 28.77 -15.58
CA GLU A 56 -29.27 29.85 -16.55
C GLU A 56 -29.78 31.14 -15.86
N PHE A 57 -29.02 31.62 -14.88
CA PHE A 57 -29.41 32.73 -14.00
C PHE A 57 -29.75 34.02 -14.74
N ASP A 58 -29.04 34.36 -15.82
CA ASP A 58 -29.27 35.60 -16.56
C ASP A 58 -30.61 35.61 -17.31
N ARG A 59 -31.03 34.46 -17.83
CA ARG A 59 -32.36 34.29 -18.43
C ARG A 59 -33.45 34.33 -17.36
N ALA A 60 -33.20 33.70 -16.21
CA ALA A 60 -34.12 33.75 -15.06
C ALA A 60 -34.32 35.20 -14.56
N MET A 61 -33.24 35.98 -14.42
CA MET A 61 -33.31 37.40 -14.04
C MET A 61 -34.15 38.22 -15.02
N GLY A 62 -34.03 38.00 -16.33
CA GLY A 62 -34.86 38.67 -17.32
C GLY A 62 -36.36 38.43 -17.10
N ILE A 63 -36.75 37.22 -16.70
CA ILE A 63 -38.14 36.89 -16.39
C ILE A 63 -38.59 37.48 -15.05
N TYR A 64 -37.73 37.47 -14.02
CA TYR A 64 -38.06 38.10 -12.73
C TYR A 64 -38.21 39.62 -12.86
N ASN A 65 -37.37 40.28 -13.67
CA ASN A 65 -37.56 41.69 -14.01
C ASN A 65 -38.88 41.93 -14.73
N GLN A 66 -39.27 41.06 -15.67
CA GLN A 66 -40.59 41.15 -16.31
C GLN A 66 -41.74 41.02 -15.29
N ILE A 67 -41.59 40.17 -14.27
CA ILE A 67 -42.57 40.06 -13.18
C ILE A 67 -42.64 41.38 -12.38
N LEU A 68 -41.50 42.00 -12.09
CA LEU A 68 -41.44 43.28 -11.37
C LEU A 68 -41.95 44.48 -12.20
N ASP A 69 -41.78 44.45 -13.52
CA ASP A 69 -42.38 45.44 -14.43
C ASP A 69 -43.91 45.41 -14.36
N GLU A 70 -44.50 44.23 -14.14
CA GLU A 70 -45.95 44.04 -13.97
C GLU A 70 -46.42 44.25 -12.53
N ASP A 71 -45.62 43.85 -11.53
CA ASP A 71 -45.91 43.96 -10.10
C ASP A 71 -44.64 44.34 -9.30
N PRO A 72 -44.39 45.65 -9.11
CA PRO A 72 -43.20 46.13 -8.39
C PRO A 72 -43.21 45.81 -6.89
N SER A 73 -44.29 45.23 -6.36
CA SER A 73 -44.45 44.87 -4.94
C SER A 73 -44.21 43.38 -4.67
N ASP A 74 -43.74 42.62 -5.65
CA ASP A 74 -43.50 41.19 -5.49
C ASP A 74 -42.17 40.92 -4.77
N ALA A 75 -42.26 40.57 -3.48
CA ALA A 75 -41.12 40.23 -2.65
C ALA A 75 -40.33 39.00 -3.12
N GLU A 76 -41.00 37.99 -3.68
CA GLU A 76 -40.34 36.76 -4.13
C GLU A 76 -39.56 36.99 -5.42
N ALA A 77 -40.03 37.88 -6.29
CA ALA A 77 -39.29 38.26 -7.50
C ALA A 77 -37.98 38.97 -7.14
N TYR A 78 -38.01 39.93 -6.21
CA TYR A 78 -36.78 40.56 -5.69
C TYR A 78 -35.84 39.54 -5.03
N TRP A 79 -36.35 38.65 -4.18
CA TRP A 79 -35.52 37.61 -3.57
C TRP A 79 -34.92 36.67 -4.62
N SER A 80 -35.70 36.29 -5.63
CA SER A 80 -35.24 35.43 -6.71
C SER A 80 -34.17 36.10 -7.59
N LEU A 81 -34.23 37.43 -7.77
CA LEU A 81 -33.15 38.20 -8.39
C LEU A 81 -31.86 38.11 -7.59
N VAL A 82 -31.92 38.24 -6.25
CA VAL A 82 -30.77 38.04 -5.37
C VAL A 82 -30.20 36.63 -5.55
N LEU A 83 -31.04 35.59 -5.49
CA LEU A 83 -30.59 34.21 -5.70
C LEU A 83 -29.90 34.02 -7.05
N CYS A 84 -30.41 34.63 -8.13
CA CYS A 84 -29.78 34.55 -9.45
C CYS A 84 -28.47 35.34 -9.53
N ARG A 85 -28.42 36.53 -8.90
CA ARG A 85 -27.26 37.42 -8.90
C ARG A 85 -26.05 36.78 -8.20
N TYR A 86 -26.30 36.07 -7.11
CA TYR A 86 -25.29 35.31 -6.35
C TYR A 86 -25.14 33.85 -6.81
N GLY A 87 -25.88 33.44 -7.85
CA GLY A 87 -25.79 32.09 -8.43
C GLY A 87 -26.11 30.99 -7.42
N ILE A 88 -27.16 31.17 -6.62
CA ILE A 88 -27.52 30.27 -5.53
C ILE A 88 -28.21 29.02 -6.06
N VAL A 89 -27.57 27.88 -5.81
CA VAL A 89 -28.10 26.53 -6.04
C VAL A 89 -28.28 25.84 -4.71
N TYR A 90 -29.31 25.00 -4.59
CA TYR A 90 -29.59 24.27 -3.36
C TYR A 90 -29.21 22.79 -3.53
N VAL A 91 -28.06 22.43 -2.97
CA VAL A 91 -27.51 21.07 -3.02
C VAL A 91 -27.99 20.30 -1.81
N GLU A 92 -28.23 18.99 -1.97
CA GLU A 92 -28.59 18.14 -0.85
C GLU A 92 -27.34 17.81 -0.03
N ASP A 93 -27.40 18.08 1.26
CA ASP A 93 -26.37 17.66 2.21
C ASP A 93 -26.53 16.15 2.49
N PRO A 94 -25.53 15.31 2.18
CA PRO A 94 -25.60 13.86 2.39
C PRO A 94 -25.86 13.46 3.85
N ALA A 95 -25.43 14.28 4.81
CA ALA A 95 -25.57 13.95 6.23
C ALA A 95 -26.95 14.32 6.78
N THR A 96 -27.53 15.44 6.32
CA THR A 96 -28.78 15.98 6.87
C THR A 96 -29.99 15.82 5.94
N HIS A 97 -29.78 15.40 4.69
CA HIS A 97 -30.76 15.38 3.58
C HIS A 97 -31.45 16.73 3.34
N ARG A 98 -30.95 17.81 3.94
CA ARG A 98 -31.48 19.16 3.77
C ARG A 98 -30.84 19.80 2.56
N ARG A 99 -31.62 20.67 1.91
CA ARG A 99 -31.15 21.47 0.78
C ARG A 99 -30.45 22.72 1.31
N VAL A 100 -29.13 22.75 1.19
CA VAL A 100 -28.27 23.85 1.64
C VAL A 100 -27.90 24.76 0.47
N PRO A 101 -27.90 26.10 0.65
CA PRO A 101 -27.51 27.03 -0.41
C PRO A 101 -26.00 26.89 -0.69
N THR A 102 -25.62 26.97 -1.96
CA THR A 102 -24.23 27.04 -2.44
C THR A 102 -24.10 28.26 -3.35
N VAL A 103 -23.01 29.01 -3.20
CA VAL A 103 -22.75 30.25 -3.94
C VAL A 103 -21.86 29.94 -5.13
N ASN A 104 -22.38 30.10 -6.36
CA ASN A 104 -21.61 29.86 -7.61
C ASN A 104 -21.24 31.17 -8.36
N ARG A 105 -21.68 32.32 -7.84
CA ARG A 105 -21.32 33.65 -8.36
C ARG A 105 -20.93 34.57 -7.20
N MET A 106 -19.77 34.30 -6.59
CA MET A 106 -19.27 35.07 -5.46
C MET A 106 -19.03 36.55 -5.84
N GLN A 107 -19.41 37.45 -4.92
CA GLN A 107 -19.21 38.89 -5.03
C GLN A 107 -18.63 39.45 -3.74
N LEU A 108 -17.85 40.54 -3.85
CA LEU A 108 -17.26 41.23 -2.70
C LEU A 108 -18.31 41.84 -1.76
N ALA A 109 -19.45 42.28 -2.29
CA ALA A 109 -20.53 42.83 -1.49
C ALA A 109 -21.33 41.71 -0.81
N SER A 110 -21.56 41.87 0.51
CA SER A 110 -22.47 41.01 1.27
C SER A 110 -23.87 41.03 0.68
N VAL A 111 -24.50 39.86 0.60
CA VAL A 111 -25.91 39.70 0.21
C VAL A 111 -26.85 40.55 1.06
N LEU A 112 -26.46 40.86 2.30
CA LEU A 112 -27.25 41.71 3.21
C LEU A 112 -27.26 43.18 2.79
N ALA A 113 -26.28 43.61 1.98
CA ALA A 113 -26.19 44.98 1.48
C ALA A 113 -26.92 45.18 0.15
N ASP A 114 -27.34 44.09 -0.51
CA ASP A 114 -27.99 44.12 -1.82
C ASP A 114 -29.33 44.89 -1.79
N GLU A 115 -29.57 45.71 -2.81
CA GLU A 115 -30.78 46.54 -2.88
C GLU A 115 -32.04 45.70 -3.14
N ASP A 116 -31.95 44.65 -3.96
CA ASP A 116 -33.07 43.73 -4.21
C ASP A 116 -33.40 42.94 -2.93
N TYR A 117 -32.40 42.58 -2.11
CA TYR A 117 -32.65 42.00 -0.79
C TYR A 117 -33.44 42.96 0.13
N LYS A 118 -33.06 44.24 0.17
CA LYS A 118 -33.80 45.25 0.95
C LYS A 118 -35.22 45.41 0.43
N MET A 119 -35.42 45.39 -0.89
CA MET A 119 -36.74 45.45 -1.51
C MET A 119 -37.59 44.21 -1.20
N ALA A 120 -36.98 43.01 -1.17
CA ALA A 120 -37.66 41.79 -0.76
C ALA A 120 -38.17 41.87 0.68
N LEU A 121 -37.36 42.39 1.61
CA LEU A 121 -37.77 42.58 3.01
C LEU A 121 -38.85 43.65 3.18
N GLN A 122 -38.80 44.74 2.40
CA GLN A 122 -39.80 45.81 2.44
C GLN A 122 -41.17 45.33 1.96
N ASN A 123 -41.21 44.45 0.96
CA ASN A 123 -42.45 43.94 0.36
C ASN A 123 -42.93 42.59 0.96
N ALA A 124 -42.16 41.99 1.87
CA ALA A 124 -42.43 40.67 2.44
C ALA A 124 -43.76 40.61 3.22
N ALA A 125 -44.52 39.54 3.03
CA ALA A 125 -45.68 39.21 3.85
C ALA A 125 -45.29 38.57 5.20
N PHE A 126 -46.27 38.37 6.09
CA PHE A 126 -46.06 37.70 7.38
C PHE A 126 -45.42 36.32 7.17
N GLY A 127 -44.34 36.02 7.91
CA GLY A 127 -43.57 34.77 7.80
C GLY A 127 -42.51 34.70 6.70
N GLN A 128 -42.62 35.48 5.61
CA GLN A 128 -41.60 35.49 4.53
C GLN A 128 -40.31 36.19 4.97
N ARG A 129 -40.46 37.30 5.70
CA ARG A 129 -39.33 38.12 6.14
C ARG A 129 -38.30 37.32 6.95
N GLU A 130 -38.79 36.52 7.89
CA GLU A 130 -37.92 35.69 8.74
C GLU A 130 -37.14 34.65 7.92
N LEU A 131 -37.78 34.08 6.88
CA LEU A 131 -37.12 33.13 5.98
C LEU A 131 -36.10 33.82 5.07
N TYR A 132 -36.41 34.99 4.51
CA TYR A 132 -35.43 35.75 3.73
C TYR A 132 -34.23 36.16 4.58
N GLU A 133 -34.44 36.64 5.81
CA GLU A 133 -33.36 36.99 6.74
C GLU A 133 -32.55 35.74 7.17
N ALA A 134 -33.16 34.57 7.29
CA ALA A 134 -32.46 33.32 7.60
C ALA A 134 -31.63 32.82 6.41
N GLU A 135 -32.22 32.76 5.21
CA GLU A 135 -31.52 32.34 3.98
C GLU A 135 -30.37 33.33 3.66
N ALA A 136 -30.62 34.64 3.74
CA ALA A 136 -29.59 35.65 3.49
C ALA A 136 -28.44 35.59 4.49
N ARG A 137 -28.70 35.30 5.77
CA ARG A 137 -27.64 35.07 6.77
C ARG A 137 -26.82 33.82 6.47
N ALA A 138 -27.46 32.74 6.04
CA ALA A 138 -26.75 31.53 5.63
C ALA A 138 -25.84 31.80 4.42
N ILE A 139 -26.34 32.52 3.41
CA ILE A 139 -25.56 32.92 2.24
C ILE A 139 -24.40 33.85 2.65
N ASP A 140 -24.64 34.86 3.49
CA ASP A 140 -23.59 35.78 3.98
C ASP A 140 -22.47 35.04 4.74
N GLN A 141 -22.82 34.01 5.52
CA GLN A 141 -21.84 33.17 6.21
C GLN A 141 -20.99 32.36 5.22
N ILE A 142 -21.61 31.80 4.19
CA ILE A 142 -20.89 31.10 3.10
C ILE A 142 -19.96 32.09 2.38
N GLN A 143 -20.45 33.28 2.03
CA GLN A 143 -19.63 34.32 1.39
C GLN A 143 -18.39 34.67 2.22
N LYS A 144 -18.52 34.80 3.54
CA LYS A 144 -17.38 35.06 4.44
C LYS A 144 -16.36 33.92 4.41
N GLY A 145 -16.81 32.67 4.45
CA GLY A 145 -15.92 31.51 4.35
C GLY A 145 -15.20 31.45 3.00
N ILE A 146 -15.89 31.76 1.90
CA ILE A 146 -15.29 31.83 0.56
C ILE A 146 -14.19 32.91 0.51
N LEU A 147 -14.44 34.10 1.08
CA LEU A 147 -13.44 35.17 1.14
C LEU A 147 -12.23 34.81 1.98
N GLU A 148 -12.43 34.13 3.11
CA GLU A 148 -11.35 33.68 3.99
C GLU A 148 -10.42 32.70 3.24
N ILE A 149 -10.98 31.68 2.61
CA ILE A 149 -10.22 30.72 1.80
C ILE A 149 -9.54 31.42 0.63
N SER A 150 -10.26 32.26 -0.12
CA SER A 150 -9.71 33.00 -1.26
C SER A 150 -8.59 33.96 -0.86
N SER A 151 -8.59 34.50 0.36
CA SER A 151 -7.56 35.44 0.83
C SER A 151 -6.26 34.76 1.21
N ASN A 152 -6.32 33.47 1.57
CA ASN A 152 -5.14 32.65 1.85
C ASN A 152 -4.56 32.02 0.58
N GLU A 153 -5.29 32.09 -0.54
CA GLU A 153 -4.84 31.59 -1.82
C GLU A 153 -3.84 32.57 -2.45
N GLU A 154 -2.71 32.05 -2.90
CA GLU A 154 -1.70 32.86 -3.60
C GLU A 154 -2.23 33.32 -4.97
N PRO A 155 -1.86 34.54 -5.42
CA PRO A 155 -2.47 35.18 -6.58
C PRO A 155 -2.09 34.48 -7.90
N PHE A 156 -3.09 34.22 -8.74
CA PHE A 156 -2.89 33.70 -10.09
C PHE A 156 -2.51 34.82 -11.06
N ASP A 157 -1.71 34.49 -12.08
CA ASP A 157 -1.32 35.40 -13.16
C ASP A 157 -2.26 35.28 -14.36
N VAL A 158 -2.62 34.04 -14.71
CA VAL A 158 -3.42 33.70 -15.90
C VAL A 158 -4.59 32.80 -15.53
N PHE A 159 -5.77 33.08 -16.08
CA PHE A 159 -6.96 32.23 -15.99
C PHE A 159 -7.24 31.57 -17.33
N ILE A 160 -7.34 30.24 -17.38
CA ILE A 160 -7.75 29.52 -18.59
C ILE A 160 -9.23 29.14 -18.47
N CYS A 161 -10.06 29.73 -19.34
CA CYS A 161 -11.51 29.50 -19.42
C CYS A 161 -11.81 28.66 -20.66
N TYR A 162 -12.48 27.51 -20.49
CA TYR A 162 -12.70 26.54 -21.57
C TYR A 162 -13.83 25.56 -21.21
N LYS A 163 -14.41 24.88 -22.20
CA LYS A 163 -15.43 23.84 -21.95
C LYS A 163 -14.76 22.50 -21.66
N GLU A 164 -14.90 21.98 -20.45
CA GLU A 164 -14.22 20.72 -20.05
C GLU A 164 -14.75 19.47 -20.77
N ALA A 165 -16.06 19.19 -20.64
CA ALA A 165 -16.70 18.01 -21.21
C ALA A 165 -17.86 18.37 -22.16
N ASP A 166 -18.08 17.53 -23.18
CA ASP A 166 -19.21 17.63 -24.11
C ASP A 166 -20.52 17.07 -23.51
N ALA A 167 -21.60 17.05 -24.30
CA ALA A 167 -22.90 16.55 -23.88
C ALA A 167 -22.92 15.04 -23.53
N THR A 168 -21.87 14.29 -23.91
CA THR A 168 -21.71 12.86 -23.60
C THR A 168 -20.78 12.61 -22.40
N GLY A 169 -20.28 13.68 -21.77
CA GLY A 169 -19.33 13.60 -20.65
C GLY A 169 -17.88 13.35 -21.07
N ARG A 170 -17.57 13.36 -22.38
CA ARG A 170 -16.20 13.17 -22.89
C ARG A 170 -15.45 14.50 -22.94
N ARG A 171 -14.12 14.44 -22.80
CA ARG A 171 -13.25 15.62 -22.95
C ARG A 171 -13.46 16.29 -24.30
N THR A 172 -13.61 17.61 -24.29
CA THR A 172 -13.67 18.40 -25.51
C THR A 172 -12.27 18.64 -26.08
N GLN A 173 -12.20 19.11 -27.34
CA GLN A 173 -10.96 19.63 -27.92
C GLN A 173 -10.44 20.86 -27.17
N ASP A 174 -11.33 21.69 -26.61
CA ASP A 174 -10.94 22.86 -25.80
C ASP A 174 -10.14 22.42 -24.57
N SER A 175 -10.56 21.32 -23.93
CA SER A 175 -9.89 20.73 -22.77
C SER A 175 -8.50 20.16 -23.08
N VAL A 176 -8.24 19.77 -24.33
CA VAL A 176 -6.90 19.36 -24.77
C VAL A 176 -6.03 20.60 -24.99
N LEU A 177 -6.53 21.59 -25.72
CA LEU A 177 -5.81 22.84 -25.98
C LEU A 177 -5.52 23.65 -24.71
N ALA A 178 -6.45 23.64 -23.74
CA ALA A 178 -6.28 24.25 -22.44
C ALA A 178 -5.16 23.58 -21.63
N ASN A 179 -5.02 22.26 -21.74
CA ASN A 179 -3.96 21.50 -21.10
C ASN A 179 -2.59 21.88 -21.68
N ASP A 180 -2.49 21.93 -23.01
CA ASP A 180 -1.25 22.32 -23.70
C ASP A 180 -0.85 23.76 -23.31
N LEU A 181 -1.81 24.68 -23.27
CA LEU A 181 -1.57 26.07 -22.86
C LEU A 181 -1.14 26.19 -21.40
N TYR A 182 -1.74 25.39 -20.51
CA TYR A 182 -1.36 25.36 -19.11
C TYR A 182 0.12 25.00 -18.93
N HIS A 183 0.59 23.90 -19.55
CA HIS A 183 1.97 23.46 -19.39
C HIS A 183 2.98 24.45 -19.97
N GLU A 184 2.67 25.06 -21.11
CA GLU A 184 3.53 26.09 -21.72
C GLU A 184 3.65 27.34 -20.82
N LEU A 185 2.53 27.80 -20.25
CA LEU A 185 2.52 28.95 -19.35
C LEU A 185 3.19 28.65 -17.99
N ALA A 186 2.99 27.44 -17.46
CA ALA A 186 3.64 26.98 -16.23
C ALA A 186 5.17 26.86 -16.43
N THR A 187 5.62 26.41 -17.61
CA THR A 187 7.05 26.35 -17.97
C THR A 187 7.71 27.73 -18.01
N GLU A 188 6.96 28.77 -18.40
CA GLU A 188 7.40 30.18 -18.34
C GLU A 188 7.34 30.77 -16.92
N GLY A 189 6.84 30.02 -15.93
CA GLY A 189 6.79 30.40 -14.52
C GLY A 189 5.54 31.18 -14.11
N TYR A 190 4.49 31.19 -14.93
CA TYR A 190 3.21 31.80 -14.55
C TYR A 190 2.40 30.89 -13.65
N ARG A 191 1.77 31.45 -12.62
CA ARG A 191 0.75 30.74 -11.86
C ARG A 191 -0.57 30.76 -12.62
N VAL A 192 -0.97 29.61 -13.13
CA VAL A 192 -2.14 29.50 -14.01
C VAL A 192 -3.29 28.81 -13.29
N PHE A 193 -4.46 29.44 -13.29
CA PHE A 193 -5.70 28.79 -12.92
C PHE A 193 -6.18 27.93 -14.09
N PHE A 194 -6.15 26.62 -13.90
CA PHE A 194 -6.65 25.64 -14.85
C PHE A 194 -7.56 24.68 -14.11
N SER A 195 -8.87 24.79 -14.36
CA SER A 195 -9.92 24.15 -13.56
C SER A 195 -9.73 22.65 -13.34
N ARG A 196 -9.15 21.91 -14.30
CA ARG A 196 -8.88 20.47 -14.13
C ARG A 196 -7.86 20.20 -13.03
N ILE A 197 -6.77 20.96 -12.99
CA ILE A 197 -5.66 20.73 -12.06
C ILE A 197 -5.93 21.46 -10.74
N THR A 198 -6.32 22.73 -10.80
CA THR A 198 -6.51 23.55 -9.59
C THR A 198 -7.67 23.05 -8.71
N LEU A 199 -8.65 22.35 -9.29
CA LEU A 199 -9.84 21.87 -8.58
C LEU A 199 -9.90 20.34 -8.41
N GLU A 200 -8.87 19.60 -8.82
CA GLU A 200 -8.87 18.12 -8.86
C GLU A 200 -9.23 17.49 -7.50
N ASP A 201 -8.59 17.97 -6.43
CA ASP A 201 -8.78 17.47 -5.06
C ASP A 201 -9.93 18.15 -4.31
N LYS A 202 -10.80 18.90 -5.01
CA LYS A 202 -11.85 19.71 -4.37
C LYS A 202 -13.23 19.11 -4.65
N ILE A 203 -14.09 19.15 -3.64
CA ILE A 203 -15.52 18.81 -3.79
C ILE A 203 -16.21 19.97 -4.52
N GLY A 204 -17.17 19.69 -5.40
CA GLY A 204 -17.80 20.70 -6.27
C GLY A 204 -18.37 21.94 -5.56
N SER A 205 -18.85 21.79 -4.31
CA SER A 205 -19.31 22.92 -3.48
C SER A 205 -18.19 23.85 -2.99
N ALA A 206 -16.93 23.41 -3.07
CA ALA A 206 -15.74 24.12 -2.65
C ALA A 206 -14.93 24.72 -3.82
N TYR A 207 -15.47 24.71 -5.04
CA TYR A 207 -14.78 25.28 -6.21
C TYR A 207 -14.76 26.81 -6.22
N GLU A 208 -15.86 27.45 -5.81
CA GLU A 208 -16.02 28.91 -5.94
C GLU A 208 -14.93 29.74 -5.23
N PRO A 209 -14.40 29.40 -4.03
CA PRO A 209 -13.28 30.12 -3.44
C PRO A 209 -12.07 30.26 -4.35
N TYR A 210 -11.68 29.19 -5.02
CA TYR A 210 -10.51 29.18 -5.90
C TYR A 210 -10.78 29.89 -7.23
N ILE A 211 -11.98 29.73 -7.79
CA ILE A 211 -12.40 30.44 -9.00
C ILE A 211 -12.46 31.94 -8.73
N PHE A 212 -13.03 32.34 -7.59
CA PHE A 212 -13.10 33.73 -7.17
C PHE A 212 -11.70 34.33 -6.97
N ALA A 213 -10.82 33.61 -6.27
CA ALA A 213 -9.42 33.99 -6.10
C ALA A 213 -8.74 34.22 -7.46
N ALA A 214 -8.90 33.28 -8.38
CA ALA A 214 -8.31 33.36 -9.72
C ALA A 214 -8.89 34.49 -10.58
N LEU A 215 -10.20 34.70 -10.60
CA LEU A 215 -10.84 35.79 -11.34
C LEU A 215 -10.33 37.17 -10.87
N HIS A 216 -10.16 37.35 -9.56
CA HIS A 216 -9.71 38.61 -8.99
C HIS A 216 -8.19 38.82 -9.04
N SER A 217 -7.38 37.77 -8.93
CA SER A 217 -5.91 37.88 -9.01
C SER A 217 -5.37 37.90 -10.44
N ALA A 218 -5.90 37.06 -11.33
CA ALA A 218 -5.38 36.91 -12.70
C ALA A 218 -5.44 38.22 -13.49
N LYS A 219 -4.33 38.56 -14.13
CA LYS A 219 -4.22 39.73 -15.02
C LYS A 219 -4.73 39.41 -16.41
N VAL A 220 -4.57 38.17 -16.86
CA VAL A 220 -4.98 37.72 -18.19
C VAL A 220 -5.95 36.55 -18.07
N MET A 221 -7.05 36.60 -18.82
CA MET A 221 -7.91 35.44 -19.05
C MET A 221 -7.81 35.03 -20.52
N VAL A 222 -7.53 33.76 -20.77
CA VAL A 222 -7.60 33.17 -22.11
C VAL A 222 -8.87 32.33 -22.21
N VAL A 223 -9.77 32.70 -23.12
CA VAL A 223 -11.02 31.97 -23.33
C VAL A 223 -10.87 31.13 -24.60
N LEU A 224 -10.79 29.82 -24.45
CA LEU A 224 -10.57 28.86 -25.53
C LEU A 224 -11.91 28.29 -26.00
N GLY A 225 -12.11 28.23 -27.31
CA GLY A 225 -13.27 27.54 -27.87
C GLY A 225 -13.08 27.02 -29.28
N THR A 226 -13.52 25.78 -29.51
CA THR A 226 -13.54 25.13 -30.83
C THR A 226 -14.94 25.04 -31.43
N LYS A 227 -15.98 25.41 -30.66
CA LYS A 227 -17.36 25.58 -31.17
C LYS A 227 -18.05 26.82 -30.59
N PRO A 228 -18.96 27.48 -31.35
CA PRO A 228 -19.71 28.63 -30.84
C PRO A 228 -20.55 28.32 -29.58
N GLU A 229 -21.12 27.10 -29.53
CA GLU A 229 -21.89 26.59 -28.39
C GLU A 229 -21.08 26.51 -27.08
N TYR A 230 -19.77 26.30 -27.15
CA TYR A 230 -18.91 26.16 -25.96
C TYR A 230 -18.68 27.49 -25.25
N PHE A 231 -18.62 28.62 -25.99
CA PHE A 231 -18.56 29.96 -25.39
C PHE A 231 -19.84 30.34 -24.64
N GLN A 232 -20.97 29.74 -25.04
CA GLN A 232 -22.28 29.95 -24.41
C GLN A 232 -22.61 28.88 -23.36
N ALA A 233 -21.72 27.91 -23.12
CA ALA A 233 -21.88 26.95 -22.05
C ALA A 233 -21.97 27.69 -20.70
N VAL A 234 -22.92 27.29 -19.85
CA VAL A 234 -23.31 28.02 -18.64
C VAL A 234 -22.10 28.43 -17.79
N TRP A 235 -21.18 27.49 -17.57
CA TRP A 235 -19.98 27.71 -16.77
C TRP A 235 -18.96 28.65 -17.45
N VAL A 236 -18.64 28.39 -18.72
CA VAL A 236 -17.69 29.20 -19.51
C VAL A 236 -18.18 30.65 -19.58
N LYS A 237 -19.47 30.84 -19.87
CA LYS A 237 -20.13 32.14 -19.89
C LYS A 237 -20.08 32.85 -18.55
N ASN A 238 -20.30 32.12 -17.46
CA ASN A 238 -20.21 32.67 -16.11
C ASN A 238 -18.81 33.24 -15.83
N GLU A 239 -17.75 32.51 -16.15
CA GLU A 239 -16.37 32.92 -15.91
C GLU A 239 -15.97 34.16 -16.74
N TRP A 240 -16.12 34.10 -18.07
CA TRP A 240 -15.67 35.21 -18.91
C TRP A 240 -16.53 36.47 -18.73
N SER A 241 -17.82 36.35 -18.45
CA SER A 241 -18.69 37.51 -18.24
C SER A 241 -18.36 38.25 -16.94
N ARG A 242 -18.03 37.52 -15.88
CA ARG A 242 -17.53 38.08 -14.61
C ARG A 242 -16.20 38.79 -14.83
N PHE A 243 -15.28 38.18 -15.55
CA PHE A 243 -13.99 38.79 -15.85
C PHE A 243 -14.13 40.07 -16.69
N LEU A 244 -15.01 40.08 -17.70
CA LEU A 244 -15.35 41.28 -18.46
C LEU A 244 -16.00 42.36 -17.59
N ALA A 245 -16.81 41.99 -16.60
CA ALA A 245 -17.40 42.97 -15.67
C ALA A 245 -16.32 43.67 -14.83
N LEU A 246 -15.28 42.95 -14.40
CA LEU A 246 -14.11 43.55 -13.72
C LEU A 246 -13.34 44.52 -14.63
N ILE A 247 -13.15 44.16 -15.90
CA ILE A 247 -12.55 45.04 -16.91
C ILE A 247 -13.38 46.32 -17.10
N LYS A 248 -14.72 46.18 -17.21
CA LYS A 248 -15.65 47.31 -17.32
C LYS A 248 -15.68 48.19 -16.07
N ALA A 249 -15.42 47.61 -14.89
CA ALA A 249 -15.28 48.33 -13.63
C ALA A 249 -13.95 49.10 -13.50
N GLY A 250 -13.04 48.96 -14.48
CA GLY A 250 -11.78 49.70 -14.55
C GLY A 250 -10.56 48.94 -14.05
N GLU A 251 -10.66 47.63 -13.78
CA GLU A 251 -9.51 46.83 -13.40
C GLU A 251 -8.56 46.59 -14.58
N LYS A 252 -7.25 46.59 -14.31
CA LYS A 252 -6.19 46.37 -15.32
C LYS A 252 -6.08 44.88 -15.68
N LYS A 253 -7.09 44.38 -16.39
CA LYS A 253 -7.18 42.98 -16.82
C LYS A 253 -7.34 42.89 -18.34
N VAL A 254 -6.89 41.79 -18.94
CA VAL A 254 -7.01 41.55 -20.38
C VAL A 254 -7.67 40.21 -20.63
N LEU A 255 -8.72 40.20 -21.45
CA LEU A 255 -9.33 38.97 -21.94
C LEU A 255 -8.90 38.72 -23.38
N ILE A 256 -8.41 37.50 -23.66
CA ILE A 256 -7.96 37.05 -24.98
C ILE A 256 -8.90 35.93 -25.44
N PRO A 257 -9.83 36.20 -26.38
CA PRO A 257 -10.60 35.14 -27.02
C PRO A 257 -9.68 34.37 -27.98
N ALA A 258 -9.63 33.04 -27.86
CA ALA A 258 -8.84 32.18 -28.72
C ALA A 258 -9.74 31.09 -29.32
N TYR A 259 -9.84 31.06 -30.65
CA TYR A 259 -10.75 30.19 -31.37
C TYR A 259 -10.04 29.31 -32.38
N LYS A 260 -10.60 28.13 -32.66
CA LYS A 260 -10.11 27.22 -33.70
C LYS A 260 -11.29 26.68 -34.50
N ASP A 261 -11.07 26.50 -35.80
CA ASP A 261 -12.02 25.83 -36.70
C ASP A 261 -13.43 26.46 -36.70
N MET A 262 -13.52 27.77 -36.45
CA MET A 262 -14.76 28.56 -36.48
C MET A 262 -14.55 29.94 -37.09
N ASP A 263 -15.65 30.58 -37.48
CA ASP A 263 -15.62 31.96 -37.96
C ASP A 263 -15.51 32.94 -36.78
N PRO A 264 -14.63 33.97 -36.83
CA PRO A 264 -14.55 35.02 -35.81
C PRO A 264 -15.90 35.71 -35.51
N TYR A 265 -16.81 35.77 -36.49
CA TYR A 265 -18.13 36.36 -36.33
C TYR A 265 -19.09 35.49 -35.50
N ASP A 266 -18.76 34.21 -35.27
CA ASP A 266 -19.53 33.31 -34.40
C ASP A 266 -19.17 33.46 -32.91
N LEU A 267 -18.15 34.26 -32.59
CA LEU A 267 -17.79 34.58 -31.20
C LEU A 267 -18.90 35.41 -30.53
N PRO A 268 -19.03 35.33 -29.18
CA PRO A 268 -19.94 36.19 -28.44
C PRO A 268 -19.83 37.67 -28.83
N GLU A 269 -20.96 38.35 -28.98
CA GLU A 269 -21.00 39.78 -29.37
C GLU A 269 -20.20 40.65 -28.38
N GLU A 270 -20.16 40.23 -27.11
CA GLU A 270 -19.37 40.84 -26.06
C GLU A 270 -17.86 40.82 -26.34
N PHE A 271 -17.36 39.95 -27.23
CA PHE A 271 -15.95 39.89 -27.62
C PHE A 271 -15.61 40.74 -28.85
N SER A 272 -16.61 41.36 -29.50
CA SER A 272 -16.41 42.15 -30.73
C SER A 272 -15.38 43.28 -30.63
N HIS A 273 -15.15 43.81 -29.42
CA HIS A 273 -14.18 44.87 -29.15
C HIS A 273 -12.80 44.35 -28.71
N LEU A 274 -12.63 43.03 -28.62
CA LEU A 274 -11.41 42.36 -28.18
C LEU A 274 -10.62 41.80 -29.36
N GLN A 275 -9.31 41.67 -29.19
CA GLN A 275 -8.45 41.07 -30.20
C GLN A 275 -8.51 39.53 -30.07
N ALA A 276 -9.41 38.91 -30.83
CA ALA A 276 -9.49 37.45 -30.91
C ALA A 276 -8.29 36.86 -31.67
N GLN A 277 -7.79 35.73 -31.19
CA GLN A 277 -6.66 35.00 -31.76
C GLN A 277 -7.10 33.67 -32.38
N ASP A 278 -6.54 33.36 -33.54
CA ASP A 278 -6.82 32.13 -34.29
C ASP A 278 -5.78 31.06 -33.93
N MET A 279 -6.25 29.99 -33.27
CA MET A 279 -5.43 28.86 -32.84
C MET A 279 -5.00 27.94 -33.98
N GLY A 280 -5.61 28.06 -35.16
CA GLY A 280 -5.21 27.31 -36.36
C GLY A 280 -3.91 27.80 -36.99
N LYS A 281 -3.42 28.98 -36.58
CA LYS A 281 -2.18 29.57 -37.12
C LYS A 281 -0.94 28.91 -36.52
N LEU A 282 0.01 28.55 -37.40
CA LEU A 282 1.35 28.11 -37.01
C LEU A 282 2.03 29.18 -36.13
N GLY A 283 2.54 28.77 -34.97
CA GLY A 283 3.18 29.68 -34.00
C GLY A 283 2.21 30.39 -33.04
N PHE A 284 0.90 30.11 -33.11
CA PHE A 284 -0.11 30.71 -32.22
C PHE A 284 0.28 30.64 -30.74
N MET A 285 0.69 29.46 -30.25
CA MET A 285 1.05 29.28 -28.83
C MET A 285 2.19 30.21 -28.42
N GLN A 286 3.23 30.34 -29.26
CA GLN A 286 4.38 31.21 -29.01
C GLN A 286 3.97 32.69 -29.01
N ASP A 287 3.10 33.09 -29.95
CA ASP A 287 2.59 34.46 -30.03
C ASP A 287 1.67 34.80 -28.85
N LEU A 288 0.83 33.85 -28.41
CA LEU A 288 -0.05 33.98 -27.26
C LEU A 288 0.78 34.15 -25.98
N ILE A 289 1.75 33.28 -25.73
CA ILE A 289 2.66 33.35 -24.57
C ILE A 289 3.43 34.68 -24.58
N ARG A 290 3.95 35.11 -25.74
CA ARG A 290 4.62 36.42 -25.86
C ARG A 290 3.65 37.58 -25.56
N GLY A 291 2.40 37.47 -25.99
CA GLY A 291 1.34 38.42 -25.70
C GLY A 291 1.05 38.50 -24.20
N ILE A 292 0.91 37.36 -23.54
CA ILE A 292 0.70 37.24 -22.09
C ILE A 292 1.89 37.85 -21.34
N ARG A 293 3.13 37.52 -21.73
CA ARG A 293 4.35 38.08 -21.13
C ARG A 293 4.38 39.60 -21.17
N LYS A 294 4.01 40.18 -22.32
CA LYS A 294 3.96 41.63 -22.49
C LYS A 294 2.93 42.31 -21.59
N ILE A 295 1.89 41.59 -21.16
CA ILE A 295 0.79 42.11 -20.33
C ILE A 295 1.06 41.85 -18.83
N ALA A 296 1.51 40.64 -18.49
CA ALA A 296 1.76 40.22 -17.11
C ALA A 296 2.97 40.94 -16.48
N ASP A 297 4.04 41.16 -17.25
CA ASP A 297 5.32 41.71 -16.78
C ASP A 297 5.38 43.26 -16.83
N THR A 298 4.29 43.93 -17.23
CA THR A 298 4.30 45.36 -17.58
C THR A 298 4.51 46.32 -16.40
N GLU A 299 4.52 45.88 -15.15
CA GLU A 299 4.58 46.79 -13.99
C GLU A 299 5.95 46.93 -13.30
N GLU A 300 6.99 46.13 -13.64
CA GLU A 300 8.34 46.37 -13.09
C GLU A 300 9.21 47.31 -13.96
N LYS A 301 8.76 47.71 -15.15
CA LYS A 301 9.55 48.53 -16.09
C LYS A 301 9.01 49.94 -16.29
N ARG A 302 8.91 50.71 -15.19
CA ARG A 302 8.88 52.18 -15.25
C ARG A 302 9.68 52.83 -14.12
N GLU A 303 10.91 52.39 -13.89
CA GLU A 303 11.96 53.26 -13.35
C GLU A 303 13.33 52.59 -13.48
N THR A 304 13.91 52.65 -14.67
CA THR A 304 15.33 52.96 -14.91
C THR A 304 15.59 52.84 -16.40
N GLU A 305 15.76 53.99 -17.06
CA GLU A 305 16.60 54.05 -18.24
C GLU A 305 18.00 53.57 -17.85
N ARG A 306 18.33 52.33 -18.20
CA ARG A 306 19.69 51.99 -18.60
C ARG A 306 19.62 51.11 -19.84
N VAL A 307 20.06 51.71 -20.93
CA VAL A 307 20.51 51.02 -22.14
C VAL A 307 21.45 49.90 -21.73
N ILE A 308 21.06 48.64 -21.92
CA ILE A 308 21.99 47.57 -22.27
C ILE A 308 21.34 46.70 -23.35
N VAL A 309 22.20 46.42 -24.32
CA VAL A 309 22.02 45.72 -25.58
C VAL A 309 21.63 44.25 -25.35
N THR A 310 20.92 43.69 -26.33
CA THR A 310 20.72 42.24 -26.56
C THR A 310 22.02 41.43 -26.43
N ASP A 311 22.11 40.49 -25.49
CA ASP A 311 22.48 39.06 -25.66
C ASP A 311 22.84 38.38 -24.31
N GLY A 312 22.54 37.08 -24.19
CA GLY A 312 23.19 36.16 -23.24
C GLY A 312 22.40 35.76 -21.98
N ALA A 313 21.90 34.53 -21.95
CA ALA A 313 21.53 33.85 -20.70
C ALA A 313 22.76 33.78 -19.78
N SER A 314 22.72 34.42 -18.61
CA SER A 314 23.83 34.35 -17.65
C SER A 314 23.68 33.11 -16.76
N VAL A 315 24.81 32.47 -16.47
CA VAL A 315 24.90 31.20 -15.73
C VAL A 315 24.50 31.34 -14.26
N GLU A 316 24.80 32.48 -13.64
CA GLU A 316 24.61 32.68 -12.19
C GLU A 316 23.13 32.69 -11.74
N PRO A 317 22.19 33.38 -12.42
CA PRO A 317 20.77 33.31 -12.07
C PRO A 317 20.17 31.93 -12.29
N LEU A 318 20.62 31.19 -13.31
CA LEU A 318 20.17 29.82 -13.56
C LEU A 318 20.66 28.87 -12.46
N LEU A 319 21.93 28.98 -12.06
CA LEU A 319 22.46 28.24 -10.90
C LEU A 319 21.72 28.56 -9.61
N LYS A 320 21.38 29.83 -9.37
CA LYS A 320 20.59 30.19 -8.18
C LYS A 320 19.22 29.50 -8.16
N ARG A 321 18.56 29.38 -9.33
CA ARG A 321 17.29 28.66 -9.45
C ARG A 321 17.44 27.16 -9.22
N VAL A 322 18.52 26.54 -9.71
CA VAL A 322 18.83 25.12 -9.42
C VAL A 322 18.79 24.85 -7.91
N PHE A 323 19.53 25.63 -7.11
CA PHE A 323 19.56 25.40 -5.66
C PHE A 323 18.25 25.75 -4.95
N LEU A 324 17.44 26.67 -5.48
CA LEU A 324 16.09 26.91 -4.96
C LEU A 324 15.16 25.72 -5.25
N PHE A 325 15.17 25.17 -6.47
CA PHE A 325 14.39 23.97 -6.80
C PHE A 325 14.81 22.76 -5.95
N LEU A 326 16.11 22.63 -5.65
CA LEU A 326 16.60 21.61 -4.73
C LEU A 326 16.04 21.82 -3.32
N GLU A 327 16.02 23.05 -2.80
CA GLU A 327 15.42 23.38 -1.50
C GLU A 327 13.91 23.13 -1.46
N ASP A 328 13.22 23.31 -2.58
CA ASP A 328 11.78 23.08 -2.76
C ASP A 328 11.43 21.61 -3.11
N GLU A 329 12.42 20.70 -3.11
CA GLU A 329 12.28 19.27 -3.47
C GLU A 329 11.78 19.01 -4.91
N ASP A 330 11.90 20.00 -5.80
CA ASP A 330 11.62 19.87 -7.23
C ASP A 330 12.87 19.37 -8.00
N TRP A 331 13.13 18.07 -7.87
CA TRP A 331 14.30 17.40 -8.45
C TRP A 331 14.34 17.48 -9.98
N ASN A 332 13.17 17.40 -10.63
CA ASN A 332 13.06 17.40 -12.08
C ASN A 332 13.39 18.78 -12.66
N SER A 333 12.88 19.85 -12.05
CA SER A 333 13.25 21.21 -12.44
C SER A 333 14.72 21.50 -12.13
N ALA A 334 15.23 21.05 -10.98
CA ALA A 334 16.64 21.19 -10.64
C ALA A 334 17.56 20.54 -11.68
N ASP A 335 17.29 19.31 -12.12
CA ASP A 335 18.07 18.61 -13.16
C ASP A 335 17.97 19.33 -14.52
N SER A 336 16.76 19.72 -14.93
CA SER A 336 16.53 20.44 -16.19
C SER A 336 17.30 21.78 -16.23
N TYR A 337 17.28 22.53 -15.14
CA TYR A 337 18.02 23.79 -15.05
C TYR A 337 19.54 23.57 -14.96
N CYS A 338 20.00 22.46 -14.37
CA CYS A 338 21.40 22.05 -14.44
C CYS A 338 21.83 21.84 -15.89
N GLU A 339 21.05 21.12 -16.70
CA GLU A 339 21.35 20.91 -18.13
C GLU A 339 21.45 22.23 -18.89
N ARG A 340 20.53 23.17 -18.63
CA ARG A 340 20.58 24.51 -19.25
C ARG A 340 21.82 25.31 -18.85
N VAL A 341 22.30 25.17 -17.61
CA VAL A 341 23.57 25.76 -17.19
C VAL A 341 24.73 25.09 -17.93
N LEU A 342 24.69 23.76 -18.06
CA LEU A 342 25.74 22.98 -18.72
C LEU A 342 25.80 23.23 -20.24
N ASP A 343 24.67 23.54 -20.88
CA ASP A 343 24.64 23.99 -22.29
C ASP A 343 25.42 25.29 -22.50
N LEU A 344 25.41 26.19 -21.50
CA LEU A 344 26.12 27.47 -21.52
C LEU A 344 27.55 27.36 -21.00
N ALA A 345 27.76 26.53 -19.98
CA ALA A 345 29.03 26.31 -19.30
C ALA A 345 29.22 24.82 -18.99
N PRO A 346 29.73 24.03 -19.95
CA PRO A 346 29.84 22.57 -19.81
C PRO A 346 30.74 22.06 -18.68
N GLU A 347 31.64 22.93 -18.19
CA GLU A 347 32.59 22.66 -17.11
C GLU A 347 32.14 23.28 -15.77
N ASN A 348 30.86 23.65 -15.62
CA ASN A 348 30.38 24.26 -14.39
C ASN A 348 30.22 23.23 -13.25
N ALA A 349 31.11 23.27 -12.26
CA ALA A 349 31.11 22.36 -11.12
C ALA A 349 29.82 22.44 -10.28
N ARG A 350 29.25 23.63 -10.10
CA ARG A 350 28.05 23.84 -9.28
C ARG A 350 26.80 23.28 -9.95
N ALA A 351 26.74 23.30 -11.29
CA ALA A 351 25.67 22.64 -12.03
C ALA A 351 25.75 21.11 -11.89
N TYR A 352 26.95 20.53 -12.00
CA TYR A 352 27.11 19.09 -11.73
C TYR A 352 26.85 18.71 -10.27
N LEU A 353 27.14 19.60 -9.32
CA LEU A 353 26.74 19.44 -7.92
C LEU A 353 25.22 19.47 -7.76
N GLY A 354 24.54 20.45 -8.34
CA GLY A 354 23.07 20.51 -8.31
C GLY A 354 22.44 19.29 -8.95
N LYS A 355 23.04 18.77 -10.02
CA LYS A 355 22.63 17.53 -10.68
C LYS A 355 22.81 16.32 -9.77
N LEU A 356 23.94 16.21 -9.08
CA LEU A 356 24.18 15.18 -8.08
C LEU A 356 23.16 15.27 -6.93
N MET A 357 22.85 16.47 -6.45
CA MET A 357 21.86 16.68 -5.40
C MET A 357 20.45 16.27 -5.84
N ALA A 358 20.06 16.56 -7.08
CA ALA A 358 18.79 16.10 -7.66
C ALA A 358 18.75 14.57 -7.80
N GLU A 359 19.83 13.95 -8.30
CA GLU A 359 19.95 12.49 -8.42
C GLU A 359 19.88 11.78 -7.05
N MET A 360 20.43 12.40 -6.00
CA MET A 360 20.42 11.87 -4.64
C MET A 360 19.19 12.30 -3.83
N GLN A 361 18.31 13.14 -4.41
CA GLN A 361 17.14 13.75 -3.75
C GLN A 361 17.48 14.44 -2.42
N VAL A 362 18.52 15.28 -2.47
CA VAL A 362 19.03 16.00 -1.31
C VAL A 362 18.86 17.52 -1.49
N PRO A 363 18.14 18.22 -0.59
CA PRO A 363 17.86 19.63 -0.78
C PRO A 363 19.05 20.54 -0.47
N LYS A 364 19.97 20.14 0.44
CA LYS A 364 21.15 20.92 0.82
C LYS A 364 22.46 20.14 0.68
N GLN A 365 23.52 20.81 0.25
CA GLN A 365 24.82 20.17 -0.03
C GLN A 365 25.34 19.36 1.17
N GLU A 366 25.16 19.85 2.40
CA GLU A 366 25.69 19.22 3.61
C GLU A 366 25.04 17.85 3.88
N GLN A 367 23.78 17.69 3.47
CA GLN A 367 23.02 16.45 3.65
C GLN A 367 23.48 15.34 2.69
N LEU A 368 24.34 15.64 1.71
CA LEU A 368 24.99 14.59 0.91
C LEU A 368 25.84 13.67 1.81
N ALA A 369 26.34 14.15 2.95
CA ALA A 369 27.03 13.30 3.93
C ALA A 369 26.11 12.22 4.55
N ASP A 370 24.79 12.46 4.54
CA ASP A 370 23.78 11.62 5.18
C ASP A 370 23.20 10.55 4.24
N CYS A 371 23.54 10.58 2.95
CA CYS A 371 23.11 9.57 1.98
C CYS A 371 23.51 8.15 2.43
N SER A 372 22.60 7.18 2.28
CA SER A 372 22.79 5.80 2.74
C SER A 372 23.96 5.08 2.07
N GLN A 373 24.21 5.33 0.78
CA GLN A 373 25.29 4.72 0.01
C GLN A 373 26.25 5.76 -0.56
N PRO A 374 27.55 5.42 -0.72
CA PRO A 374 28.49 6.27 -1.44
C PRO A 374 28.06 6.48 -2.90
N PHE A 375 28.18 7.70 -3.40
CA PHE A 375 27.78 8.09 -4.76
C PHE A 375 28.98 8.41 -5.67
N ASP A 376 30.18 7.89 -5.35
CA ASP A 376 31.39 8.19 -6.12
C ASP A 376 31.47 7.49 -7.49
N ASP A 377 30.55 6.57 -7.75
CA ASP A 377 30.34 5.93 -9.04
C ASP A 377 29.52 6.80 -10.02
N ARG A 378 28.70 7.73 -9.50
CA ARG A 378 27.82 8.61 -10.27
C ARG A 378 28.63 9.55 -11.18
N ASN A 379 28.11 9.77 -12.39
CA ASN A 379 28.76 10.61 -13.39
C ASN A 379 28.72 12.10 -12.99
N SER A 380 27.61 12.54 -12.40
CA SER A 380 27.41 13.87 -11.82
C SER A 380 28.49 14.19 -10.78
N TYR A 381 28.72 13.29 -9.81
CA TYR A 381 29.81 13.39 -8.83
C TYR A 381 31.19 13.50 -9.48
N LYS A 382 31.53 12.56 -10.37
CA LYS A 382 32.85 12.52 -11.04
C LYS A 382 33.14 13.84 -11.75
N LYS A 383 32.14 14.44 -12.39
CA LYS A 383 32.26 15.72 -13.09
C LYS A 383 32.27 16.91 -12.12
N ALA A 384 31.44 16.90 -11.08
CA ALA A 384 31.45 17.93 -10.03
C ALA A 384 32.84 18.04 -9.40
N VAL A 385 33.44 16.91 -8.98
CA VAL A 385 34.78 16.88 -8.39
C VAL A 385 35.87 17.26 -9.40
N ARG A 386 35.72 16.88 -10.69
CA ARG A 386 36.70 17.18 -11.73
C ARG A 386 36.81 18.67 -12.04
N PHE A 387 35.69 19.38 -12.03
CA PHE A 387 35.64 20.80 -12.40
C PHE A 387 35.59 21.74 -11.19
N ALA A 388 35.40 21.21 -9.97
CA ALA A 388 35.39 21.96 -8.73
C ALA A 388 36.75 22.61 -8.41
N ASP A 389 36.71 23.66 -7.59
CA ASP A 389 37.91 24.18 -6.92
C ASP A 389 38.38 23.21 -5.82
N GLU A 390 39.57 23.48 -5.26
CA GLU A 390 40.18 22.60 -4.26
C GLU A 390 39.30 22.44 -3.01
N GLU A 391 38.55 23.48 -2.63
CA GLU A 391 37.69 23.49 -1.45
C GLU A 391 36.47 22.59 -1.66
N LEU A 392 35.70 22.80 -2.73
CA LEU A 392 34.52 21.99 -3.03
C LEU A 392 34.89 20.53 -3.33
N ALA A 393 35.99 20.29 -4.03
CA ALA A 393 36.46 18.93 -4.31
C ALA A 393 36.86 18.19 -3.02
N ALA A 394 37.46 18.89 -2.04
CA ALA A 394 37.81 18.30 -0.74
C ALA A 394 36.55 17.96 0.07
N VAL A 395 35.55 18.85 0.08
CA VAL A 395 34.28 18.64 0.77
C VAL A 395 33.54 17.41 0.21
N LEU A 396 33.37 17.32 -1.12
CA LEU A 396 32.67 16.20 -1.76
C LEU A 396 33.39 14.85 -1.56
N LYS A 397 34.72 14.84 -1.55
CA LYS A 397 35.50 13.63 -1.19
C LYS A 397 35.35 13.28 0.28
N GLY A 398 35.27 14.29 1.16
CA GLY A 398 35.01 14.13 2.58
C GLY A 398 33.69 13.40 2.86
N TYR A 399 32.61 13.76 2.14
CA TYR A 399 31.31 13.10 2.28
C TYR A 399 31.38 11.59 1.95
N ILE A 400 32.10 11.20 0.90
CA ILE A 400 32.27 9.78 0.56
C ILE A 400 33.02 9.02 1.66
N VAL A 401 34.05 9.64 2.25
CA VAL A 401 34.79 9.04 3.38
C VAL A 401 33.87 8.87 4.58
N SER A 402 33.11 9.91 4.96
CA SER A 402 32.21 9.84 6.12
C SER A 402 31.12 8.79 5.95
N ILE A 403 30.53 8.66 4.75
CA ILE A 403 29.53 7.63 4.45
C ILE A 403 30.14 6.24 4.59
N ARG A 404 31.33 6.01 4.02
CA ARG A 404 32.02 4.70 4.12
C ARG A 404 32.36 4.35 5.56
N GLU A 405 32.87 5.30 6.34
CA GLU A 405 33.18 5.08 7.76
C GLU A 405 31.93 4.78 8.58
N ARG A 406 30.83 5.50 8.35
CA ARG A 406 29.53 5.24 9.00
C ARG A 406 29.00 3.85 8.65
N ASN A 407 28.94 3.53 7.36
CA ASN A 407 28.41 2.24 6.88
C ASN A 407 29.27 1.06 7.34
N GLU A 408 30.60 1.24 7.38
CA GLU A 408 31.53 0.24 7.92
C GLU A 408 31.25 -0.01 9.41
N LYS A 409 31.05 1.06 10.18
CA LYS A 409 30.74 0.99 11.61
C LYS A 409 29.39 0.33 11.87
N GLU A 410 28.36 0.68 11.10
CA GLU A 410 27.03 0.07 11.20
C GLU A 410 27.06 -1.41 10.83
N ARG A 411 27.79 -1.78 9.78
CA ARG A 411 28.01 -3.19 9.43
C ARG A 411 28.72 -3.94 10.56
N MET A 412 29.79 -3.36 11.11
CA MET A 412 30.52 -3.96 12.24
C MET A 412 29.62 -4.10 13.48
N GLU A 413 28.79 -3.12 13.81
CA GLU A 413 27.82 -3.22 14.92
C GLU A 413 26.77 -4.30 14.66
N SER A 414 26.20 -4.36 13.46
CA SER A 414 25.22 -5.36 13.07
C SER A 414 25.79 -6.78 13.19
N ASP A 415 26.99 -7.01 12.64
CA ASP A 415 27.63 -8.32 12.69
C ASP A 415 28.10 -8.67 14.12
N TYR A 416 28.54 -7.68 14.89
CA TYR A 416 28.83 -7.84 16.32
C TYR A 416 27.58 -8.25 17.12
N GLN A 417 26.42 -7.63 16.85
CA GLN A 417 25.17 -7.96 17.52
C GLN A 417 24.69 -9.36 17.14
N LYS A 418 24.73 -9.72 15.85
CA LYS A 418 24.42 -11.08 15.39
C LYS A 418 25.32 -12.12 16.07
N ALA A 419 26.63 -11.83 16.17
CA ALA A 419 27.57 -12.72 16.83
C ALA A 419 27.27 -12.85 18.33
N SER A 420 26.88 -11.75 18.99
CA SER A 420 26.49 -11.72 20.40
C SER A 420 25.21 -12.52 20.66
N ASP A 421 24.18 -12.34 19.83
CA ASP A 421 22.92 -13.07 19.95
C ASP A 421 23.12 -14.56 19.70
N LEU A 422 23.91 -14.92 18.68
CA LEU A 422 24.27 -16.30 18.39
C LEU A 422 25.06 -16.92 19.54
N MET A 423 26.02 -16.19 20.13
CA MET A 423 26.77 -16.66 21.31
C MET A 423 25.86 -16.89 22.53
N GLN A 424 24.86 -16.03 22.75
CA GLN A 424 23.92 -16.17 23.89
C GLN A 424 22.98 -17.37 23.72
N GLN A 425 22.58 -17.67 22.49
CA GLN A 425 21.64 -18.75 22.19
C GLN A 425 22.33 -20.10 21.95
N ALA A 426 23.62 -20.09 21.63
CA ALA A 426 24.39 -21.28 21.32
C ALA A 426 24.38 -22.30 22.48
N LYS A 427 24.18 -23.56 22.13
CA LYS A 427 24.25 -24.72 23.02
C LYS A 427 25.22 -25.78 22.51
N HIS A 428 25.55 -25.73 21.21
CA HIS A 428 26.36 -26.73 20.53
C HIS A 428 27.65 -26.13 19.95
N GLU A 429 28.66 -26.98 19.75
CA GLU A 429 29.99 -26.60 19.25
C GLU A 429 29.93 -25.76 17.97
N GLN A 430 29.10 -26.16 17.01
CA GLN A 430 29.01 -25.50 15.70
C GLN A 430 28.49 -24.06 15.81
N GLU A 431 27.56 -23.81 16.71
CA GLU A 431 26.96 -22.48 16.92
C GLU A 431 27.98 -21.53 17.56
N TYR A 432 28.71 -22.01 18.57
CA TYR A 432 29.81 -21.24 19.18
C TYR A 432 30.96 -21.00 18.19
N ARG A 433 31.30 -21.96 17.31
CA ARG A 433 32.29 -21.73 16.25
C ARG A 433 31.84 -20.67 15.26
N ARG A 434 30.58 -20.72 14.83
CA ARG A 434 30.00 -19.71 13.94
C ARG A 434 30.00 -18.32 14.59
N ALA A 435 29.67 -18.22 15.88
CA ALA A 435 29.77 -16.97 16.63
C ALA A 435 31.22 -16.46 16.70
N ALA A 436 32.19 -17.35 16.93
CA ALA A 436 33.61 -17.00 16.94
C ALA A 436 34.11 -16.47 15.58
N GLU A 437 33.66 -17.06 14.48
CA GLU A 437 33.99 -16.61 13.12
C GLU A 437 33.44 -15.21 12.83
N LEU A 438 32.19 -14.95 13.23
CA LEU A 438 31.56 -13.63 13.09
C LEU A 438 32.30 -12.57 13.92
N PHE A 439 32.62 -12.86 15.18
CA PHE A 439 33.42 -11.94 16.00
C PHE A 439 34.83 -11.71 15.44
N GLN A 440 35.45 -12.74 14.88
CA GLN A 440 36.77 -12.62 14.25
C GLN A 440 36.75 -11.71 13.03
N ALA A 441 35.67 -11.73 12.24
CA ALA A 441 35.49 -10.87 11.07
C ALA A 441 35.42 -9.38 11.44
N VAL A 442 34.98 -9.05 12.65
CA VAL A 442 34.91 -7.69 13.20
C VAL A 442 35.94 -7.45 14.32
N SER A 443 37.06 -8.16 14.31
CA SER A 443 38.09 -8.12 15.37
C SER A 443 38.54 -6.73 15.84
N PRO A 444 38.65 -5.67 15.01
CA PRO A 444 39.02 -4.32 15.47
C PRO A 444 37.93 -3.62 16.27
N TYR A 445 36.72 -4.15 16.27
CA TYR A 445 35.53 -3.51 16.81
C TYR A 445 35.27 -3.96 18.25
N LYS A 446 35.20 -3.01 19.19
CA LYS A 446 34.96 -3.26 20.63
C LYS A 446 35.88 -4.36 21.19
N ASP A 447 35.31 -5.35 21.86
CA ASP A 447 35.95 -6.53 22.45
C ASP A 447 35.75 -7.80 21.62
N ALA A 448 35.40 -7.67 20.33
CA ALA A 448 35.12 -8.82 19.46
C ALA A 448 36.25 -9.86 19.43
N SER A 449 37.52 -9.43 19.45
CA SER A 449 38.65 -10.38 19.51
C SER A 449 38.62 -11.26 20.76
N VAL A 450 38.23 -10.70 21.92
CA VAL A 450 38.14 -11.41 23.20
C VAL A 450 36.92 -12.34 23.20
N LEU A 451 35.80 -11.88 22.67
CA LEU A 451 34.59 -12.69 22.54
C LEU A 451 34.76 -13.84 21.54
N ALA A 452 35.54 -13.66 20.48
CA ALA A 452 35.89 -14.74 19.55
C ALA A 452 36.66 -15.86 20.26
N GLU A 453 37.66 -15.52 21.08
CA GLU A 453 38.40 -16.49 21.89
C GLU A 453 37.49 -17.18 22.92
N THR A 454 36.61 -16.41 23.56
CA THR A 454 35.62 -16.94 24.51
C THR A 454 34.67 -17.93 23.83
N CYS A 455 34.19 -17.62 22.63
CA CYS A 455 33.36 -18.52 21.83
C CYS A 455 34.10 -19.79 21.45
N ARG A 456 35.40 -19.72 21.08
CA ARG A 456 36.21 -20.91 20.79
C ARG A 456 36.36 -21.81 22.02
N ALA A 457 36.59 -21.22 23.19
CA ALA A 457 36.65 -21.97 24.45
C ALA A 457 35.31 -22.62 24.80
N ASN A 458 34.19 -21.90 24.62
CA ASN A 458 32.85 -22.45 24.82
C ASN A 458 32.51 -23.56 23.81
N ALA A 459 32.97 -23.44 22.56
CA ALA A 459 32.81 -24.49 21.56
C ALA A 459 33.56 -25.78 21.96
N GLU A 460 34.79 -25.64 22.46
CA GLU A 460 35.57 -26.77 22.97
C GLU A 460 34.92 -27.41 24.21
N HIS A 461 34.40 -26.59 25.13
CA HIS A 461 33.63 -27.06 26.28
C HIS A 461 32.38 -27.84 25.83
N ALA A 462 31.58 -27.29 24.90
CA ALA A 462 30.36 -27.93 24.40
C ALA A 462 30.66 -29.24 23.65
N ARG A 463 31.76 -29.28 22.88
CA ARG A 463 32.25 -30.49 22.21
C ARG A 463 32.58 -31.58 23.22
N ASN A 464 33.43 -31.26 24.20
CA ASN A 464 33.88 -32.24 25.18
C ASN A 464 32.72 -32.73 26.05
N GLU A 465 31.79 -31.84 26.40
CA GLU A 465 30.57 -32.20 27.13
C GLU A 465 29.66 -33.13 26.33
N ASN A 466 29.45 -32.87 25.03
CA ASN A 466 28.62 -33.73 24.19
C ASN A 466 29.24 -35.13 24.03
N ILE A 467 30.54 -35.21 23.72
CA ILE A 467 31.28 -36.49 23.64
C ILE A 467 31.13 -37.28 24.96
N TYR A 468 31.27 -36.58 26.09
CA TYR A 468 31.13 -37.17 27.42
C TYR A 468 29.70 -37.69 27.68
N LEU A 469 28.67 -36.93 27.30
CA LEU A 469 27.26 -37.33 27.47
C LEU A 469 26.91 -38.53 26.59
N VAL A 470 27.27 -38.51 25.30
CA VAL A 470 27.04 -39.60 24.35
C VAL A 470 27.71 -40.90 24.81
N ALA A 471 28.97 -40.81 25.26
CA ALA A 471 29.69 -41.97 25.79
C ALA A 471 29.03 -42.54 27.05
N ASN A 472 28.51 -41.69 27.94
CA ASN A 472 27.79 -42.13 29.13
C ASN A 472 26.41 -42.72 28.83
N GLU A 473 25.65 -42.12 27.93
CA GLU A 473 24.35 -42.64 27.48
C GLU A 473 24.53 -44.05 26.88
N ASN A 474 25.61 -44.25 26.12
CA ASN A 474 25.96 -45.55 25.57
C ASN A 474 26.22 -46.61 26.65
N LEU A 475 26.73 -46.18 27.81
CA LEU A 475 26.96 -47.03 28.99
C LEU A 475 25.74 -47.18 29.91
N GLN A 476 24.65 -46.45 29.67
CA GLN A 476 23.40 -46.55 30.45
C GLN A 476 22.35 -47.45 29.79
N LYS A 477 22.65 -48.03 28.63
CA LYS A 477 21.76 -48.98 27.96
C LYS A 477 21.43 -50.18 28.86
N SER A 478 20.19 -50.66 28.80
CA SER A 478 19.73 -51.82 29.60
C SER A 478 20.49 -53.10 29.27
N PHE A 479 21.06 -53.19 28.08
CA PHE A 479 21.96 -54.26 27.64
C PHE A 479 23.15 -53.62 26.90
N ILE A 480 24.37 -53.86 27.39
CA ILE A 480 25.60 -53.23 26.89
C ILE A 480 26.45 -54.31 26.22
N THR A 481 26.84 -54.08 24.96
CA THR A 481 27.64 -55.00 24.17
C THR A 481 29.14 -54.69 24.27
N LEU A 482 29.98 -55.59 23.76
CA LEU A 482 31.43 -55.36 23.64
C LEU A 482 31.73 -54.13 22.78
N GLU A 483 31.00 -53.95 21.68
CA GLU A 483 31.12 -52.82 20.75
C GLU A 483 30.72 -51.51 21.42
N ASP A 484 29.70 -51.51 22.29
CA ASP A 484 29.31 -50.32 23.05
C ASP A 484 30.42 -49.86 24.01
N TYR A 485 31.08 -50.79 24.70
CA TYR A 485 32.22 -50.46 25.56
C TYR A 485 33.43 -49.97 24.75
N LYS A 486 33.70 -50.54 23.57
CA LYS A 486 34.77 -50.08 22.68
C LYS A 486 34.50 -48.66 22.20
N PHE A 487 33.27 -48.37 21.76
CA PHE A 487 32.86 -47.03 21.33
C PHE A 487 33.00 -46.02 22.47
N ALA A 488 32.47 -46.32 23.67
CA ALA A 488 32.58 -45.43 24.83
C ALA A 488 34.05 -45.19 25.24
N LEU A 489 34.90 -46.23 25.19
CA LEU A 489 36.34 -46.10 25.43
C LEU A 489 36.99 -45.13 24.45
N GLU A 490 36.75 -45.31 23.14
CA GLU A 490 37.29 -44.43 22.10
C GLU A 490 36.87 -42.98 22.33
N GLN A 491 35.57 -42.74 22.62
CA GLN A 491 35.07 -41.40 22.92
C GLN A 491 35.76 -40.78 24.15
N PHE A 492 35.84 -41.48 25.29
CA PHE A 492 36.47 -40.95 26.50
C PHE A 492 37.97 -40.68 26.34
N GLU A 493 38.68 -41.47 25.52
CA GLU A 493 40.09 -41.22 25.21
C GLU A 493 40.30 -39.92 24.43
N THR A 494 39.35 -39.53 23.55
CA THR A 494 39.44 -38.26 22.79
C THR A 494 39.29 -37.00 23.65
N ILE A 495 38.79 -37.14 24.88
CA ILE A 495 38.55 -36.04 25.83
C ILE A 495 39.34 -36.25 27.14
N ALA A 496 40.56 -36.79 27.03
CA ALA A 496 41.45 -36.98 28.18
C ALA A 496 41.64 -35.67 28.99
N GLY A 497 41.54 -35.75 30.32
CA GLY A 497 41.54 -34.60 31.23
C GLY A 497 40.19 -33.89 31.41
N TRP A 498 39.13 -34.31 30.72
CA TRP A 498 37.77 -33.78 30.91
C TRP A 498 36.99 -34.58 31.96
N LYS A 499 36.58 -33.94 33.06
CA LYS A 499 35.83 -34.58 34.16
C LYS A 499 36.50 -35.89 34.63
N ASP A 500 35.73 -36.97 34.74
CA ASP A 500 36.17 -38.33 35.10
C ASP A 500 36.32 -39.25 33.85
N ALA A 501 36.51 -38.68 32.66
CA ALA A 501 36.61 -39.45 31.41
C ALA A 501 37.72 -40.51 31.46
N GLU A 502 38.87 -40.22 32.10
CA GLU A 502 39.97 -41.19 32.23
C GLU A 502 39.59 -42.39 33.11
N GLU A 503 38.88 -42.15 34.21
CA GLU A 503 38.40 -43.21 35.09
C GLU A 503 37.36 -44.08 34.37
N LYS A 504 36.45 -43.46 33.61
CA LYS A 504 35.46 -44.16 32.78
C LYS A 504 36.09 -44.93 31.63
N ALA A 505 37.14 -44.40 31.00
CA ALA A 505 37.92 -45.12 30.00
C ALA A 505 38.57 -46.37 30.61
N GLN A 506 39.18 -46.26 31.79
CA GLN A 506 39.73 -47.42 32.49
C GLN A 506 38.66 -48.46 32.83
N PHE A 507 37.49 -48.02 33.30
CA PHE A 507 36.35 -48.91 33.55
C PHE A 507 35.93 -49.68 32.27
N CYS A 508 35.84 -48.99 31.13
CA CYS A 508 35.53 -49.64 29.85
C CYS A 508 36.60 -50.68 29.46
N ARG A 509 37.90 -50.38 29.63
CA ARG A 509 38.99 -51.35 29.37
C ARG A 509 38.82 -52.63 30.18
N ILE A 510 38.51 -52.49 31.47
CA ILE A 510 38.30 -53.65 32.36
C ILE A 510 37.09 -54.47 31.89
N LYS A 511 35.97 -53.81 31.58
CA LYS A 511 34.75 -54.50 31.12
C LYS A 511 34.93 -55.21 29.79
N ILE A 512 35.67 -54.61 28.85
CA ILE A 512 36.02 -55.22 27.56
C ILE A 512 36.78 -56.53 27.80
N GLU A 513 37.79 -56.53 28.66
CA GLU A 513 38.56 -57.74 28.97
C GLU A 513 37.72 -58.79 29.71
N GLU A 514 36.84 -58.39 30.63
CA GLU A 514 35.90 -59.30 31.30
C GLU A 514 34.94 -59.99 30.30
N ILE A 515 34.41 -59.25 29.32
CA ILE A 515 33.50 -59.79 28.30
C ILE A 515 34.25 -60.74 27.35
N LYS A 516 35.43 -60.35 26.84
CA LYS A 516 36.25 -61.21 25.97
C LYS A 516 36.59 -62.54 26.66
N LEU A 517 37.01 -62.49 27.92
CA LEU A 517 37.34 -63.68 28.69
C LEU A 517 36.10 -64.58 28.91
N ARG A 518 34.92 -63.97 29.08
CA ARG A 518 33.64 -64.72 29.17
C ARG A 518 33.31 -65.41 27.85
N GLU A 519 33.42 -64.69 26.73
CA GLU A 519 33.19 -65.23 25.38
C GLU A 519 34.19 -66.34 25.02
N GLU A 520 35.45 -66.23 25.44
CA GLU A 520 36.45 -67.30 25.29
C GLU A 520 36.12 -68.54 26.13
N ARG A 521 35.68 -68.34 27.38
CA ARG A 521 35.23 -69.45 28.24
C ARG A 521 33.98 -70.13 27.72
N GLU A 522 33.03 -69.37 27.19
CA GLU A 522 31.81 -69.90 26.57
C GLU A 522 32.14 -70.66 25.27
N ARG A 523 33.04 -70.13 24.44
CA ARG A 523 33.56 -70.85 23.26
C ARG A 523 34.26 -72.15 23.66
N ALA A 524 35.18 -72.11 24.63
CA ALA A 524 35.85 -73.30 25.13
C ALA A 524 34.88 -74.31 25.77
N ALA A 525 33.82 -73.85 26.44
CA ALA A 525 32.78 -74.71 27.00
C ALA A 525 31.89 -75.32 25.90
N GLN A 526 31.57 -74.58 24.85
CA GLN A 526 30.86 -75.09 23.67
C GLN A 526 31.72 -76.10 22.89
N GLU A 527 33.01 -75.84 22.72
CA GLU A 527 33.97 -76.78 22.13
C GLU A 527 34.06 -78.06 22.98
N HIS A 528 34.21 -77.93 24.30
CA HIS A 528 34.22 -79.09 25.19
C HIS A 528 32.85 -79.82 25.21
N GLN A 529 31.73 -79.11 25.09
CA GLN A 529 30.41 -79.72 25.01
C GLN A 529 30.20 -80.46 23.68
N THR A 530 30.62 -79.87 22.55
CA THR A 530 30.56 -80.53 21.23
C THR A 530 31.52 -81.72 21.14
N GLU A 531 32.69 -81.62 21.75
CA GLU A 531 33.66 -82.73 21.84
C GLU A 531 33.14 -83.87 22.75
N THR A 532 32.53 -83.54 23.90
CA THR A 532 31.90 -84.54 24.77
C THR A 532 30.63 -85.15 24.16
N GLU A 533 29.86 -84.40 23.37
CA GLU A 533 28.73 -84.92 22.57
C GLU A 533 29.21 -85.80 21.41
N ALA A 534 30.33 -85.49 20.75
CA ALA A 534 30.96 -86.35 19.75
C ALA A 534 31.43 -87.68 20.37
N LEU A 535 32.07 -87.64 21.54
CA LEU A 535 32.48 -88.84 22.30
C LEU A 535 31.26 -89.66 22.80
N ARG A 536 30.17 -89.00 23.22
CA ARG A 536 28.89 -89.67 23.55
C ARG A 536 28.22 -90.27 22.31
N GLY A 537 28.38 -89.65 21.14
CA GLY A 537 27.94 -90.17 19.85
C GLY A 537 28.62 -91.49 19.51
N GLU A 538 29.92 -91.62 19.78
CA GLU A 538 30.69 -92.86 19.56
C GLU A 538 30.34 -93.99 20.56
N ASP A 539 30.05 -93.66 21.82
CA ASP A 539 29.68 -94.67 22.84
C ASP A 539 28.18 -95.09 22.80
N SER A 540 27.33 -94.29 22.12
CA SER A 540 25.89 -94.59 21.95
C SER A 540 25.59 -95.68 20.90
N GLY A 541 26.60 -96.17 20.19
CA GLY A 541 26.50 -97.28 19.23
C GLY A 541 26.26 -98.67 19.85
N LYS A 542 26.38 -98.84 21.17
CA LYS A 542 26.29 -100.17 21.83
C LYS A 542 25.23 -100.33 22.92
N LYS A 543 24.37 -99.34 23.18
CA LYS A 543 23.26 -99.46 24.14
C LYS A 543 21.89 -99.03 23.60
N LYS A 544 21.61 -99.33 22.32
CA LYS A 544 20.24 -99.37 21.79
C LYS A 544 19.69 -100.79 21.82
N ARG A 545 19.26 -101.28 22.99
CA ARG A 545 18.39 -102.48 23.13
C ARG A 545 17.89 -102.73 24.57
N THR A 546 17.28 -101.75 25.21
CA THR A 546 16.25 -101.99 26.25
C THR A 546 15.27 -100.82 26.24
N ALA A 547 14.23 -101.00 25.43
CA ALA A 547 13.06 -100.15 25.35
C ALA A 547 12.10 -100.45 26.51
N GLY A 548 11.27 -99.47 26.83
CA GLY A 548 9.98 -99.66 27.48
C GLY A 548 9.98 -99.35 28.96
N VAL A 549 9.04 -98.49 29.36
CA VAL A 549 8.64 -98.20 30.74
C VAL A 549 9.48 -97.16 31.50
N ALA A 550 9.50 -95.92 31.01
CA ALA A 550 9.60 -94.73 31.88
C ALA A 550 9.04 -93.44 31.23
N ALA A 551 8.39 -93.54 30.06
CA ALA A 551 7.78 -92.40 29.35
C ALA A 551 6.42 -91.96 29.92
N ALA A 552 5.96 -92.53 31.04
CA ALA A 552 4.72 -92.16 31.71
C ALA A 552 4.93 -91.36 33.02
N ALA A 553 6.18 -91.16 33.47
CA ALA A 553 6.46 -90.43 34.71
C ALA A 553 6.91 -88.97 34.50
N VAL A 554 7.43 -88.63 33.31
CA VAL A 554 7.96 -87.28 33.01
C VAL A 554 6.85 -86.30 32.57
N VAL A 555 5.74 -86.79 32.01
CA VAL A 555 4.60 -85.95 31.59
C VAL A 555 3.71 -85.57 32.78
N LEU A 556 3.72 -86.34 33.87
CA LEU A 556 2.99 -86.03 35.11
C LEU A 556 3.78 -85.12 36.09
N ALA A 557 5.11 -85.09 36.01
CA ALA A 557 5.93 -84.17 36.81
C ALA A 557 5.97 -82.74 36.23
N GLY A 558 5.89 -82.59 34.90
CA GLY A 558 5.87 -81.28 34.22
C GLY A 558 4.57 -80.48 34.45
N ILE A 559 3.44 -81.16 34.61
CA ILE A 559 2.13 -80.52 34.86
C ILE A 559 1.98 -80.11 36.34
N LEU A 560 2.69 -80.77 37.27
CA LEU A 560 2.73 -80.40 38.69
C LEU A 560 3.73 -79.27 39.01
N LEU A 561 4.82 -79.12 38.23
CA LEU A 561 5.78 -78.01 38.39
C LEU A 561 5.24 -76.68 37.81
N ALA A 562 4.42 -76.72 36.76
CA ALA A 562 3.74 -75.54 36.24
C ALA A 562 2.60 -75.04 37.17
N PHE A 563 2.01 -75.92 37.98
CA PHE A 563 0.97 -75.57 38.96
C PHE A 563 1.56 -75.05 40.29
N LEU A 564 2.81 -75.41 40.60
CA LEU A 564 3.55 -74.92 41.77
C LEU A 564 4.23 -73.55 41.56
N TRP A 565 4.45 -73.11 40.32
CA TRP A 565 5.00 -71.77 40.06
C TRP A 565 3.93 -70.66 40.10
N TYR A 566 2.66 -70.99 39.84
CA TYR A 566 1.56 -70.02 39.84
C TYR A 566 0.96 -69.76 41.23
N THR A 567 1.32 -70.52 42.27
CA THR A 567 0.61 -70.50 43.57
C THR A 567 1.45 -70.17 44.81
N VAL A 568 2.78 -70.01 44.72
CA VAL A 568 3.62 -69.76 45.92
C VAL A 568 4.80 -68.83 45.61
N ILE A 569 4.60 -67.51 45.82
CA ILE A 569 5.51 -66.48 46.34
C ILE A 569 4.96 -65.11 45.88
N LYS A 570 4.19 -64.46 46.77
CA LYS A 570 4.05 -63.00 46.80
C LYS A 570 5.34 -62.40 47.41
N PRO A 571 5.52 -61.07 47.37
CA PRO A 571 5.15 -60.37 48.59
C PRO A 571 4.21 -59.19 48.35
N VAL A 572 3.18 -59.18 49.18
CA VAL A 572 2.42 -58.01 49.63
C VAL A 572 3.11 -57.50 50.90
N GLY A 573 3.14 -56.18 51.06
CA GLY A 573 3.31 -55.45 52.32
C GLY A 573 3.11 -53.97 52.02
N LEU A 574 1.87 -53.47 52.02
CA LEU A 574 1.15 -52.81 53.15
C LEU A 574 1.85 -51.50 53.59
N SER A 575 1.15 -50.38 53.84
CA SER A 575 -0.21 -50.12 54.36
C SER A 575 -0.70 -48.72 53.90
N VAL A 576 -1.96 -48.48 53.48
CA VAL A 576 -3.25 -48.23 54.23
C VAL A 576 -3.18 -46.86 54.95
N GLU A 577 -4.05 -45.87 54.70
CA GLU A 577 -5.49 -45.64 55.05
C GLU A 577 -5.97 -44.43 54.20
N GLU A 578 -7.23 -44.07 53.95
CA GLU A 578 -8.55 -44.34 54.55
C GLU A 578 -9.64 -43.87 53.54
N ALA A 579 -10.86 -44.39 53.71
CA ALA A 579 -12.05 -44.02 52.95
C ALA A 579 -12.73 -42.76 53.52
N ASP A 580 -13.47 -42.02 52.70
CA ASP A 580 -14.92 -41.93 52.92
C ASP A 580 -15.66 -41.33 51.71
N GLY A 581 -16.85 -41.88 51.47
CA GLY A 581 -17.76 -41.42 50.43
C GLY A 581 -18.79 -40.42 50.93
N SER A 582 -19.31 -39.63 49.99
CA SER A 582 -20.69 -39.12 49.89
C SER A 582 -20.69 -38.15 48.70
N GLY A 583 -21.67 -38.04 47.82
CA GLY A 583 -22.93 -38.70 47.62
C GLY A 583 -23.68 -37.94 46.52
N VAL A 584 -24.75 -38.58 46.03
CA VAL A 584 -25.90 -37.98 45.31
C VAL A 584 -25.84 -37.96 43.76
N SER A 585 -26.62 -38.90 43.23
CA SER A 585 -27.34 -38.95 41.95
C SER A 585 -28.04 -37.64 41.54
N ALA A 586 -28.30 -37.35 40.27
CA ALA A 586 -29.49 -37.81 39.52
C ALA A 586 -29.37 -37.32 38.07
N GLU A 587 -29.58 -38.18 37.08
CA GLU A 587 -30.77 -38.23 36.21
C GLU A 587 -31.19 -36.91 35.53
N GLY A 588 -31.21 -36.97 34.19
CA GLY A 588 -32.35 -36.52 33.40
C GLY A 588 -32.23 -35.17 32.70
N GLY A 589 -32.64 -35.13 31.43
CA GLY A 589 -33.24 -33.93 30.85
C GLY A 589 -32.66 -33.47 29.52
N ASP A 590 -33.17 -34.05 28.45
CA ASP A 590 -33.61 -33.45 27.18
C ASP A 590 -33.38 -31.95 26.88
N LEU A 591 -33.15 -31.73 25.56
CA LEU A 591 -33.57 -30.61 24.72
C LEU A 591 -33.17 -29.18 25.11
N PHE A 592 -32.41 -28.53 24.22
CA PHE A 592 -32.47 -27.12 23.74
C PHE A 592 -31.06 -26.79 23.18
N ASP A 593 -30.84 -26.03 22.12
CA ASP A 593 -31.72 -25.19 21.32
C ASP A 593 -31.07 -25.02 19.96
N SER A 594 -31.90 -25.02 18.92
CA SER A 594 -31.59 -24.43 17.64
C SER A 594 -31.71 -22.91 17.78
N SER A 595 -30.60 -22.23 18.02
CA SER A 595 -30.50 -20.81 17.74
C SER A 595 -29.18 -20.55 17.03
N LYS A 596 -29.28 -20.32 15.72
CA LYS A 596 -28.25 -19.61 14.96
C LYS A 596 -27.99 -18.29 15.69
N GLU A 597 -26.87 -18.20 16.39
CA GLU A 597 -26.22 -16.92 16.62
C GLU A 597 -25.75 -16.46 15.23
N GLN A 598 -26.22 -15.29 14.81
CA GLN A 598 -25.73 -14.60 13.62
C GLN A 598 -24.26 -14.23 13.88
N ASP A 599 -23.35 -14.95 13.23
CA ASP A 599 -21.93 -14.66 13.22
C ASP A 599 -21.73 -13.38 12.40
N HIS A 600 -21.68 -12.23 13.08
CA HIS A 600 -21.11 -11.03 12.47
C HIS A 600 -19.64 -11.32 12.15
N LEU A 601 -19.28 -11.38 10.87
CA LEU A 601 -17.92 -11.61 10.41
C LEU A 601 -17.00 -10.50 10.93
N GLU A 602 -16.29 -10.76 12.03
CA GLU A 602 -15.24 -9.88 12.51
C GLU A 602 -14.02 -9.99 11.58
N LEU A 603 -13.84 -9.00 10.69
CA LEU A 603 -12.65 -8.83 9.85
C LEU A 603 -11.45 -8.42 10.71
N VAL A 604 -10.93 -9.37 11.50
CA VAL A 604 -9.74 -9.24 12.35
C VAL A 604 -8.57 -10.03 11.79
N GLU A 605 -7.35 -9.59 12.09
CA GLU A 605 -6.14 -10.33 11.70
C GLU A 605 -6.18 -11.77 12.23
N GLY A 606 -5.83 -12.71 11.35
CA GLY A 606 -5.88 -14.14 11.61
C GLY A 606 -7.23 -14.80 11.34
N ALA A 607 -8.31 -14.03 11.11
CA ALA A 607 -9.58 -14.59 10.67
C ALA A 607 -9.45 -15.24 9.28
N ARG A 608 -10.31 -16.22 9.01
CA ARG A 608 -10.35 -16.92 7.72
C ARG A 608 -11.64 -16.61 6.97
N ILE A 609 -11.52 -16.39 5.67
CA ILE A 609 -12.66 -16.08 4.79
C ILE A 609 -12.57 -16.90 3.50
N LEU A 610 -13.73 -17.05 2.83
CA LEU A 610 -13.80 -17.66 1.51
C LEU A 610 -13.97 -16.56 0.47
N PHE A 611 -13.14 -16.57 -0.57
CA PHE A 611 -13.19 -15.56 -1.63
C PHE A 611 -12.54 -16.10 -2.91
N GLY A 612 -13.19 -15.97 -4.07
CA GLY A 612 -12.74 -16.63 -5.29
C GLY A 612 -12.75 -18.16 -5.23
N SER A 613 -12.37 -18.80 -6.33
CA SER A 613 -12.35 -20.26 -6.47
C SER A 613 -11.18 -20.73 -7.34
N TYR A 614 -10.52 -21.83 -6.97
CA TYR A 614 -9.41 -22.38 -7.75
C TYR A 614 -9.38 -23.90 -7.71
N MET A 615 -8.60 -24.51 -8.61
CA MET A 615 -8.44 -25.96 -8.65
C MET A 615 -7.62 -26.42 -7.44
N GLN A 616 -8.20 -27.23 -6.57
CA GLN A 616 -7.54 -27.72 -5.34
C GLN A 616 -7.48 -29.25 -5.29
N SER A 617 -8.36 -29.92 -6.02
CA SER A 617 -8.44 -31.38 -6.19
C SER A 617 -7.85 -31.84 -7.53
N VAL A 618 -7.55 -33.14 -7.63
CA VAL A 618 -6.96 -33.76 -8.82
C VAL A 618 -7.90 -33.77 -10.03
N ASP A 619 -9.22 -33.72 -9.81
CA ASP A 619 -10.25 -33.67 -10.85
C ASP A 619 -10.40 -32.30 -11.53
N ARG A 620 -9.62 -31.30 -11.09
CA ARG A 620 -9.60 -29.92 -11.62
C ARG A 620 -10.94 -29.19 -11.49
N GLN A 621 -11.77 -29.61 -10.53
CA GLN A 621 -12.92 -28.81 -10.11
C GLN A 621 -12.43 -27.57 -9.35
N LYS A 622 -13.11 -26.43 -9.53
CA LYS A 622 -12.82 -25.21 -8.78
C LYS A 622 -13.56 -25.25 -7.45
N ASP A 623 -12.80 -25.17 -6.36
CA ASP A 623 -13.30 -25.08 -4.99
C ASP A 623 -13.03 -23.67 -4.44
N PRO A 624 -13.90 -23.15 -3.54
CA PRO A 624 -13.68 -21.88 -2.87
C PRO A 624 -12.30 -21.80 -2.20
N ILE A 625 -11.61 -20.69 -2.39
CA ILE A 625 -10.28 -20.51 -1.80
C ILE A 625 -10.43 -20.02 -0.36
N GLU A 626 -9.77 -20.69 0.57
CA GLU A 626 -9.65 -20.25 1.95
C GLU A 626 -8.48 -19.28 2.10
N TRP A 627 -8.77 -18.08 2.61
CA TRP A 627 -7.81 -17.01 2.83
C TRP A 627 -7.69 -16.68 4.31
N GLN A 628 -6.48 -16.31 4.74
CA GLN A 628 -6.22 -15.73 6.06
C GLN A 628 -6.00 -14.23 5.94
N ILE A 629 -6.65 -13.44 6.78
CA ILE A 629 -6.40 -12.00 6.90
C ILE A 629 -5.07 -11.80 7.63
N ILE A 630 -4.10 -11.15 6.99
CA ILE A 630 -2.74 -10.95 7.55
C ILE A 630 -2.37 -9.49 7.78
N ASP A 631 -3.12 -8.54 7.22
CA ASP A 631 -3.01 -7.11 7.50
C ASP A 631 -4.37 -6.42 7.29
N ARG A 632 -4.58 -5.29 7.97
CA ARG A 632 -5.78 -4.46 7.82
C ARG A 632 -5.41 -2.97 7.84
N LYS A 633 -5.85 -2.27 6.80
CA LYS A 633 -5.82 -0.80 6.69
C LYS A 633 -7.26 -0.26 6.67
N GLU A 634 -7.44 1.06 6.77
CA GLU A 634 -8.76 1.69 7.06
C GLU A 634 -9.95 1.12 6.26
N ASN A 635 -9.81 0.89 4.94
CA ASN A 635 -10.86 0.28 4.10
C ASN A 635 -10.42 -0.93 3.25
N GLN A 636 -9.33 -1.59 3.61
CA GLN A 636 -8.80 -2.73 2.84
C GLN A 636 -8.16 -3.78 3.74
N VAL A 637 -8.23 -5.03 3.31
CA VAL A 637 -7.61 -6.18 3.99
C VAL A 637 -6.65 -6.90 3.06
N LEU A 638 -5.52 -7.34 3.61
CA LEU A 638 -4.56 -8.18 2.92
C LEU A 638 -4.87 -9.64 3.24
N LEU A 639 -5.10 -10.41 2.19
CA LEU A 639 -5.42 -11.83 2.25
C LEU A 639 -4.23 -12.64 1.76
N LEU A 640 -3.90 -13.71 2.48
CA LEU A 640 -2.94 -14.73 2.07
C LEU A 640 -3.64 -16.08 1.98
N SER A 641 -3.45 -16.81 0.89
CA SER A 641 -4.07 -18.13 0.77
C SER A 641 -3.58 -19.06 1.88
N VAL A 642 -4.49 -19.87 2.44
CA VAL A 642 -4.12 -20.85 3.48
C VAL A 642 -3.20 -21.93 2.88
N TYR A 643 -3.49 -22.33 1.65
CA TYR A 643 -2.76 -23.38 0.93
C TYR A 643 -1.91 -22.83 -0.22
N GLY A 644 -0.87 -23.59 -0.60
CA GLY A 644 -0.16 -23.42 -1.86
C GLY A 644 -1.01 -24.01 -2.97
N LEU A 645 -1.57 -23.15 -3.82
CA LEU A 645 -2.67 -23.50 -4.72
C LEU A 645 -2.20 -24.14 -6.03
N ASP A 646 -0.99 -23.80 -6.50
CA ASP A 646 -0.41 -24.29 -7.76
C ASP A 646 1.14 -24.29 -7.67
N CYS A 647 1.84 -24.71 -8.72
CA CYS A 647 3.28 -24.50 -8.87
C CYS A 647 3.65 -24.02 -10.28
N GLN A 648 4.45 -22.96 -10.34
CA GLN A 648 4.96 -22.39 -11.58
C GLN A 648 6.41 -21.96 -11.39
N ALA A 649 7.20 -22.06 -12.46
CA ALA A 649 8.57 -21.58 -12.46
C ALA A 649 8.61 -20.05 -12.37
N TYR A 650 9.63 -19.52 -11.70
CA TYR A 650 9.82 -18.06 -11.57
C TYR A 650 10.00 -17.39 -12.94
N SER A 651 10.89 -17.94 -13.79
CA SER A 651 11.13 -17.46 -15.16
C SER A 651 11.40 -18.62 -16.12
N GLN A 652 10.94 -18.50 -17.37
CA GLN A 652 11.25 -19.45 -18.44
C GLN A 652 12.47 -18.96 -19.26
N GLU A 653 13.34 -19.88 -19.68
CA GLU A 653 14.64 -19.68 -20.37
C GLU A 653 14.97 -18.25 -20.88
N GLY A 654 16.05 -17.66 -20.34
CA GLY A 654 16.76 -16.52 -20.96
C GLY A 654 16.46 -15.11 -20.41
N ASP A 655 15.48 -14.95 -19.52
CA ASP A 655 15.11 -13.65 -18.92
C ASP A 655 15.27 -13.68 -17.38
N TYR A 656 16.47 -13.35 -16.90
CA TYR A 656 16.92 -13.66 -15.53
C TYR A 656 17.10 -12.44 -14.62
N ALA A 657 16.51 -11.29 -14.95
CA ALA A 657 16.99 -10.03 -14.38
C ALA A 657 16.11 -9.39 -13.30
N ALA A 658 14.78 -9.58 -13.27
CA ALA A 658 13.91 -8.81 -12.35
C ALA A 658 12.49 -9.43 -12.18
N TRP A 659 11.82 -9.16 -11.05
CA TRP A 659 10.45 -9.64 -10.76
C TRP A 659 9.42 -9.11 -11.78
N GLU A 660 9.62 -7.87 -12.21
CA GLU A 660 8.84 -7.09 -13.16
C GLU A 660 8.62 -7.84 -14.48
N ASN A 661 9.65 -8.56 -14.91
CA ASN A 661 9.69 -9.32 -16.17
C ASN A 661 9.49 -10.83 -15.96
N SER A 662 9.23 -11.29 -14.73
CA SER A 662 9.10 -12.72 -14.45
C SER A 662 7.84 -13.30 -15.10
N SER A 663 7.97 -14.47 -15.73
CA SER A 663 6.81 -15.17 -16.30
C SER A 663 5.79 -15.55 -15.23
N LEU A 664 6.26 -15.76 -13.99
CA LEU A 664 5.41 -16.01 -12.83
C LEU A 664 4.50 -14.81 -12.53
N ARG A 665 5.02 -13.59 -12.49
CA ARG A 665 4.23 -12.37 -12.28
C ARG A 665 3.18 -12.20 -13.36
N VAL A 666 3.57 -12.39 -14.63
CA VAL A 666 2.65 -12.29 -15.77
C VAL A 666 1.52 -13.30 -15.61
N TRP A 667 1.83 -14.56 -15.29
CA TRP A 667 0.84 -15.61 -15.06
C TRP A 667 -0.08 -15.30 -13.87
N LEU A 668 0.46 -14.79 -12.75
CA LEU A 668 -0.33 -14.38 -11.58
C LEU A 668 -1.40 -13.33 -11.94
N ASN A 669 -1.04 -12.35 -12.75
CA ASN A 669 -1.91 -11.21 -13.10
C ASN A 669 -2.69 -11.39 -14.41
N THR A 670 -2.63 -12.58 -15.03
CA THR A 670 -3.40 -12.90 -16.24
C THR A 670 -4.20 -14.19 -16.03
N ASP A 671 -3.60 -15.34 -16.30
CA ASP A 671 -4.28 -16.64 -16.25
C ASP A 671 -4.75 -16.95 -14.82
N CYS A 672 -3.88 -16.82 -13.83
CA CYS A 672 -4.20 -17.12 -12.44
C CYS A 672 -5.32 -16.21 -11.91
N LEU A 673 -5.23 -14.89 -12.14
CA LEU A 673 -6.25 -13.92 -11.76
C LEU A 673 -7.62 -14.26 -12.36
N ASN A 674 -7.68 -14.56 -13.67
CA ASN A 674 -8.92 -14.89 -14.37
C ASN A 674 -9.50 -16.25 -13.97
N GLU A 675 -8.64 -17.19 -13.58
CA GLU A 675 -9.07 -18.49 -13.09
C GLU A 675 -9.56 -18.42 -11.63
N MET A 676 -8.96 -17.57 -10.79
CA MET A 676 -9.28 -17.43 -9.37
C MET A 676 -10.52 -16.58 -9.10
N PHE A 677 -10.75 -15.51 -9.87
CA PHE A 677 -11.74 -14.49 -9.57
C PHE A 677 -12.64 -14.17 -10.77
N SER A 678 -13.93 -14.06 -10.52
CA SER A 678 -14.92 -13.56 -11.49
C SER A 678 -14.70 -12.07 -11.81
N GLU A 679 -15.29 -11.59 -12.91
CA GLU A 679 -15.19 -10.17 -13.30
C GLU A 679 -15.70 -9.20 -12.23
N THR A 680 -16.63 -9.63 -11.36
CA THR A 680 -17.13 -8.82 -10.25
C THR A 680 -16.11 -8.77 -9.12
N GLU A 681 -15.61 -9.94 -8.69
CA GLU A 681 -14.59 -10.04 -7.62
C GLU A 681 -13.30 -9.30 -8.01
N GLN A 682 -12.88 -9.37 -9.28
CA GLN A 682 -11.70 -8.66 -9.79
C GLN A 682 -11.77 -7.12 -9.68
N LYS A 683 -12.97 -6.53 -9.62
CA LYS A 683 -13.16 -5.08 -9.41
C LYS A 683 -12.90 -4.65 -7.98
N CYS A 684 -12.93 -5.60 -7.05
CA CYS A 684 -12.79 -5.37 -5.62
C CYS A 684 -11.35 -5.63 -5.13
N LEU A 685 -10.53 -6.22 -6.01
CA LEU A 685 -9.09 -6.34 -5.84
C LEU A 685 -8.41 -4.98 -6.04
N ILE A 686 -7.57 -4.61 -5.08
CA ILE A 686 -6.81 -3.37 -5.06
C ILE A 686 -5.38 -3.68 -5.54
N PRO A 687 -4.87 -2.98 -6.57
CA PRO A 687 -3.50 -3.20 -7.04
C PRO A 687 -2.48 -2.65 -6.02
N ILE A 688 -1.29 -3.27 -5.95
CA ILE A 688 -0.17 -2.74 -5.17
C ILE A 688 0.54 -1.63 -5.96
N ASN A 689 0.54 -0.39 -5.43
CA ASN A 689 1.18 0.77 -6.07
C ASN A 689 2.51 1.18 -5.41
N GLU A 690 2.77 0.68 -4.20
CA GLU A 690 4.00 0.91 -3.45
C GLU A 690 4.68 -0.45 -3.26
N VAL A 691 5.78 -0.67 -3.96
CA VAL A 691 6.74 -1.66 -3.50
C VAL A 691 7.86 -0.90 -2.81
N ASP A 692 8.13 -1.24 -1.55
CA ASP A 692 9.27 -0.71 -0.83
C ASP A 692 10.54 -0.90 -1.67
N ALA A 693 11.23 0.21 -1.94
CA ALA A 693 12.35 0.30 -2.88
C ALA A 693 13.56 -0.59 -2.52
N GLU A 694 13.60 -1.16 -1.32
CA GLU A 694 14.67 -2.07 -0.88
C GLU A 694 14.48 -3.50 -1.39
N ASP A 695 13.28 -3.88 -1.83
CA ASP A 695 12.95 -5.26 -2.22
C ASP A 695 13.16 -5.56 -3.71
N LEU A 696 13.65 -4.62 -4.54
CA LEU A 696 13.75 -4.79 -6.00
C LEU A 696 14.98 -4.11 -6.63
N MET A 697 15.66 -4.83 -7.52
CA MET A 697 16.55 -4.22 -8.52
C MET A 697 15.73 -3.88 -9.77
N GLY A 698 14.94 -2.81 -9.73
CA GLY A 698 14.18 -2.33 -10.90
C GLY A 698 13.22 -1.17 -10.62
N ASP A 699 12.93 -0.39 -11.67
CA ASP A 699 11.97 0.72 -11.68
C ASP A 699 10.53 0.16 -11.70
N ILE A 700 9.79 0.26 -10.59
CA ILE A 700 8.38 -0.18 -10.50
C ILE A 700 7.41 1.01 -10.34
N ALA A 701 7.74 2.18 -10.89
CA ALA A 701 6.72 3.20 -11.06
C ALA A 701 5.70 2.73 -12.13
N GLY A 702 4.53 2.22 -11.70
CA GLY A 702 3.37 1.95 -12.57
C GLY A 702 2.98 0.49 -12.83
N LEU A 703 3.36 -0.49 -12.00
CA LEU A 703 2.85 -1.86 -12.11
C LEU A 703 1.60 -2.03 -11.23
N GLU A 704 0.44 -2.36 -11.82
CA GLU A 704 -0.84 -2.56 -11.13
C GLU A 704 -1.10 -4.05 -10.79
N ASP A 705 -0.21 -4.68 -10.02
CA ASP A 705 -0.36 -6.10 -9.66
C ASP A 705 -1.51 -6.30 -8.67
N LYS A 706 -2.50 -7.13 -9.04
CA LYS A 706 -3.66 -7.48 -8.21
C LYS A 706 -3.50 -8.80 -7.46
N VAL A 707 -2.77 -9.76 -8.05
CA VAL A 707 -2.37 -11.01 -7.40
C VAL A 707 -0.86 -11.06 -7.35
N PHE A 708 -0.30 -11.24 -6.16
CA PHE A 708 1.13 -11.17 -5.93
C PHE A 708 1.58 -12.22 -4.91
N LEU A 709 2.90 -12.30 -4.68
CA LEU A 709 3.49 -13.08 -3.59
C LEU A 709 4.01 -12.13 -2.53
N LEU A 710 4.00 -12.56 -1.27
CA LEU A 710 4.54 -11.73 -0.19
C LEU A 710 6.04 -11.51 -0.36
N SER A 711 6.48 -10.29 -0.03
CA SER A 711 7.90 -9.95 0.04
C SER A 711 8.53 -10.48 1.33
N LYS A 712 9.87 -10.44 1.40
CA LYS A 712 10.59 -10.85 2.60
C LYS A 712 10.30 -9.91 3.77
N ASP A 713 10.11 -8.63 3.50
CA ASP A 713 9.84 -7.62 4.52
C ASP A 713 8.38 -7.65 4.97
N GLU A 714 7.43 -7.82 4.04
CA GLU A 714 6.04 -8.14 4.38
C GLU A 714 5.98 -9.36 5.31
N MET A 715 6.77 -10.41 5.05
CA MET A 715 6.85 -11.59 5.92
C MET A 715 7.51 -11.36 7.31
N LYS A 716 8.31 -10.29 7.46
CA LYS A 716 8.90 -9.90 8.76
C LYS A 716 7.98 -8.98 9.56
N HIS A 717 7.31 -8.06 8.87
CA HIS A 717 6.48 -7.02 9.49
C HIS A 717 5.05 -7.50 9.76
N LEU A 718 4.51 -8.35 8.89
CA LEU A 718 3.19 -8.94 9.08
C LEU A 718 3.30 -10.15 9.99
N TYR A 719 2.41 -10.24 10.99
CA TYR A 719 2.42 -11.29 11.99
C TYR A 719 1.88 -12.61 11.41
N VAL A 720 2.62 -13.22 10.48
CA VAL A 720 2.33 -14.55 9.94
C VAL A 720 2.73 -15.59 10.99
N ARG A 721 1.79 -15.94 11.86
CA ARG A 721 1.98 -16.88 12.99
C ARG A 721 2.49 -18.25 12.56
N ASP A 722 2.03 -18.73 11.41
CA ASP A 722 2.45 -20.00 10.82
C ASP A 722 2.85 -19.80 9.35
N ARG A 723 4.14 -19.91 9.11
CA ARG A 723 4.73 -19.73 7.77
C ARG A 723 4.75 -21.04 6.98
N LYS A 724 4.47 -22.17 7.62
CA LYS A 724 4.35 -23.45 6.93
C LYS A 724 3.14 -23.40 6.01
N CYS A 725 3.27 -24.02 4.84
CA CYS A 725 2.22 -24.00 3.84
C CYS A 725 2.00 -25.42 3.32
N GLN A 726 0.81 -25.95 3.56
CA GLN A 726 0.38 -27.19 2.91
C GLN A 726 -0.03 -26.89 1.47
N VAL A 727 0.26 -27.81 0.56
CA VAL A 727 -0.14 -27.69 -0.84
C VAL A 727 -1.40 -28.47 -1.15
N THR A 728 -2.18 -27.96 -2.09
CA THR A 728 -3.35 -28.65 -2.62
C THR A 728 -2.95 -29.92 -3.39
N GLU A 729 -3.86 -30.88 -3.50
CA GLU A 729 -3.63 -32.08 -4.32
C GLU A 729 -3.45 -31.72 -5.81
N TYR A 730 -4.13 -30.66 -6.25
CA TYR A 730 -3.92 -30.08 -7.57
C TYR A 730 -2.46 -29.60 -7.75
N ALA A 731 -1.91 -28.81 -6.83
CA ALA A 731 -0.52 -28.33 -6.91
C ALA A 731 0.48 -29.50 -6.94
N LYS A 732 0.29 -30.53 -6.11
CA LYS A 732 1.10 -31.76 -6.17
C LYS A 732 1.03 -32.43 -7.55
N SER A 733 -0.16 -32.48 -8.15
CA SER A 733 -0.35 -33.05 -9.50
C SER A 733 0.31 -32.22 -10.61
N GLN A 734 0.53 -30.92 -10.39
CA GLN A 734 1.23 -30.02 -11.30
C GLN A 734 2.76 -30.07 -11.14
N GLY A 735 3.26 -30.66 -10.05
CA GLY A 735 4.69 -30.88 -9.81
C GLY A 735 5.25 -30.25 -8.53
N ALA A 736 4.40 -29.68 -7.67
CA ALA A 736 4.84 -29.11 -6.39
C ALA A 736 5.45 -30.19 -5.48
N ASP A 737 6.61 -29.88 -4.90
CA ASP A 737 7.35 -30.76 -4.00
C ASP A 737 6.87 -30.59 -2.56
N ALA A 738 6.40 -31.65 -1.93
CA ALA A 738 5.88 -31.62 -0.57
C ALA A 738 6.44 -32.77 0.27
N ASP A 739 6.66 -32.52 1.55
CA ASP A 739 7.06 -33.55 2.50
C ASP A 739 5.92 -34.54 2.81
N ASP A 740 6.22 -35.56 3.62
CA ASP A 740 5.27 -36.60 4.02
C ASP A 740 4.05 -36.04 4.80
N GLU A 741 4.17 -34.83 5.37
CA GLU A 741 3.10 -34.13 6.08
C GLU A 741 2.32 -33.15 5.17
N GLY A 742 2.71 -33.07 3.90
CA GLY A 742 2.07 -32.25 2.86
C GLY A 742 2.53 -30.80 2.81
N TYR A 743 3.59 -30.42 3.54
CA TYR A 743 4.15 -29.08 3.52
C TYR A 743 5.15 -28.92 2.38
N SER A 744 5.04 -27.81 1.65
CA SER A 744 5.91 -27.48 0.53
C SER A 744 6.74 -26.25 0.83
N LYS A 745 7.87 -26.14 0.14
CA LYS A 745 8.52 -24.85 -0.07
C LYS A 745 7.63 -23.95 -0.92
N TRP A 746 7.55 -22.65 -0.61
CA TRP A 746 6.75 -21.69 -1.37
C TRP A 746 7.50 -20.37 -1.62
N MET A 747 7.22 -19.72 -2.75
CA MET A 747 8.02 -18.60 -3.24
C MET A 747 7.62 -17.25 -2.62
N LEU A 748 8.61 -16.37 -2.43
CA LEU A 748 8.43 -14.97 -2.06
C LEU A 748 8.73 -14.06 -3.25
N ARG A 749 8.14 -12.86 -3.24
CA ARG A 749 8.42 -11.79 -4.20
C ARG A 749 9.74 -11.13 -3.88
N ALA A 750 10.76 -11.43 -4.69
CA ALA A 750 12.09 -10.84 -4.61
C ALA A 750 12.80 -10.93 -5.98
N PRO A 751 13.76 -10.04 -6.28
CA PRO A 751 14.66 -10.19 -7.42
C PRO A 751 15.50 -11.45 -7.26
N VAL A 752 15.86 -12.02 -8.40
CA VAL A 752 16.78 -13.16 -8.44
C VAL A 752 18.16 -12.70 -7.97
N PHE A 753 18.75 -13.44 -7.03
CA PHE A 753 20.11 -13.16 -6.57
C PHE A 753 21.14 -13.42 -7.70
N LYS A 754 22.35 -12.86 -7.58
CA LYS A 754 23.41 -13.04 -8.60
C LYS A 754 23.80 -14.50 -8.87
N ASP A 755 23.53 -15.39 -7.91
CA ASP A 755 23.75 -16.84 -8.00
C ASP A 755 22.53 -17.59 -8.57
N LEU A 756 21.57 -16.87 -9.16
CA LEU A 756 20.33 -17.40 -9.73
C LEU A 756 19.42 -18.07 -8.68
N SER A 757 19.55 -17.68 -7.41
CA SER A 757 18.65 -18.12 -6.36
C SER A 757 17.41 -17.23 -6.23
N ILE A 758 16.31 -17.83 -5.77
CA ILE A 758 15.06 -17.15 -5.43
C ILE A 758 14.81 -17.21 -3.92
N SER A 759 14.05 -16.26 -3.38
CA SER A 759 13.64 -16.29 -1.97
C SER A 759 12.44 -17.23 -1.79
N VAL A 760 12.55 -18.17 -0.86
CA VAL A 760 11.49 -19.15 -0.55
C VAL A 760 11.31 -19.29 0.95
N VAL A 761 10.14 -19.77 1.35
CA VAL A 761 9.89 -20.32 2.69
C VAL A 761 9.97 -21.84 2.58
N LEU A 762 10.77 -22.48 3.43
CA LEU A 762 10.96 -23.92 3.48
C LEU A 762 9.77 -24.61 4.19
N PRO A 763 9.59 -25.94 4.04
CA PRO A 763 8.49 -26.68 4.71
C PRO A 763 8.48 -26.52 6.24
N ASN A 764 9.64 -26.24 6.85
CA ASN A 764 9.76 -26.00 8.29
C ASN A 764 9.35 -24.57 8.71
N GLY A 765 9.08 -23.66 7.76
CA GLY A 765 8.68 -22.27 7.99
C GLY A 765 9.82 -21.25 7.92
N ASP A 766 11.07 -21.68 7.70
CA ASP A 766 12.23 -20.79 7.60
C ASP A 766 12.34 -20.12 6.23
N ILE A 767 12.75 -18.85 6.20
CA ILE A 767 13.02 -18.13 4.95
C ILE A 767 14.46 -18.43 4.50
N ALA A 768 14.63 -18.90 3.27
CA ALA A 768 15.92 -19.23 2.68
C ALA A 768 16.05 -18.74 1.23
N SER A 769 17.28 -18.69 0.73
CA SER A 769 17.58 -18.49 -0.69
C SER A 769 17.86 -19.85 -1.34
N ALA A 770 17.12 -20.19 -2.39
CA ALA A 770 17.21 -21.49 -3.07
C ALA A 770 17.82 -21.34 -4.48
N ALA A 771 19.06 -21.82 -4.66
CA ALA A 771 19.82 -21.73 -5.90
C ALA A 771 19.41 -22.78 -6.95
N ASN A 772 19.39 -22.41 -8.23
CA ASN A 772 18.97 -23.24 -9.39
C ASN A 772 17.48 -23.60 -9.44
N TYR A 773 16.60 -22.70 -9.01
CA TYR A 773 15.15 -22.92 -8.95
C TYR A 773 14.34 -22.06 -9.92
N MET A 774 14.99 -21.26 -10.77
CA MET A 774 14.29 -20.28 -11.61
C MET A 774 13.33 -20.93 -12.62
N ASP A 775 13.72 -22.07 -13.19
CA ASP A 775 13.00 -22.84 -14.19
C ASP A 775 12.27 -24.07 -13.61
N SER A 776 12.39 -24.28 -12.30
CA SER A 776 11.81 -25.43 -11.60
C SER A 776 10.35 -25.19 -11.21
N LYS A 777 9.50 -26.23 -11.34
CA LYS A 777 8.08 -26.21 -10.92
C LYS A 777 7.84 -26.87 -9.57
N ASP A 778 8.87 -26.98 -8.75
CA ASP A 778 8.79 -27.68 -7.47
C ASP A 778 8.40 -26.78 -6.30
N CYS A 779 8.46 -25.45 -6.45
CA CYS A 779 7.99 -24.52 -5.44
C CYS A 779 6.50 -24.22 -5.60
N ALA A 780 5.77 -24.26 -4.48
CA ALA A 780 4.38 -23.87 -4.44
C ALA A 780 4.20 -22.35 -4.58
N VAL A 781 3.11 -21.98 -5.24
CA VAL A 781 2.62 -20.61 -5.36
C VAL A 781 1.56 -20.38 -4.28
N ARG A 782 1.85 -19.43 -3.39
CA ARG A 782 0.96 -19.01 -2.33
C ARG A 782 0.54 -17.55 -2.57
N PRO A 783 -0.57 -17.30 -3.29
CA PRO A 783 -0.96 -15.95 -3.67
C PRO A 783 -1.41 -15.10 -2.48
N ALA A 784 -1.24 -13.79 -2.63
CA ALA A 784 -1.75 -12.75 -1.76
C ALA A 784 -2.50 -11.69 -2.59
N VAL A 785 -3.53 -11.09 -1.99
CA VAL A 785 -4.38 -10.06 -2.63
C VAL A 785 -4.83 -9.00 -1.62
N TRP A 786 -4.92 -7.74 -2.06
CA TRP A 786 -5.63 -6.69 -1.32
C TRP A 786 -7.08 -6.61 -1.78
N VAL A 787 -8.01 -6.56 -0.83
CA VAL A 787 -9.46 -6.53 -1.12
C VAL A 787 -10.13 -5.39 -0.36
N ASN A 788 -11.07 -4.71 -1.01
CA ASN A 788 -11.92 -3.71 -0.37
C ASN A 788 -12.85 -4.37 0.68
N MET A 789 -12.82 -3.86 1.93
CA MET A 789 -13.62 -4.42 3.02
C MET A 789 -15.14 -4.32 2.80
N ASP A 790 -15.60 -3.28 2.11
CA ASP A 790 -17.04 -3.06 1.88
C ASP A 790 -17.63 -4.16 0.98
N TYR A 791 -16.83 -4.70 0.05
CA TYR A 791 -17.26 -5.80 -0.80
C TYR A 791 -17.41 -7.12 -0.04
N ILE A 792 -16.43 -7.44 0.82
CA ILE A 792 -16.47 -8.65 1.64
C ILE A 792 -17.69 -8.58 2.58
N ARG A 793 -18.00 -7.40 3.14
CA ARG A 793 -19.20 -7.23 3.97
C ARG A 793 -20.50 -7.41 3.17
N ALA A 794 -20.58 -6.84 1.97
CA ALA A 794 -21.77 -6.94 1.12
C ALA A 794 -22.07 -8.38 0.65
N GLU A 795 -21.06 -9.16 0.25
CA GLU A 795 -21.28 -10.55 -0.16
C GLU A 795 -21.72 -11.45 1.00
N TYR A 796 -21.20 -11.22 2.21
CA TYR A 796 -21.64 -11.97 3.39
C TYR A 796 -23.06 -11.58 3.80
N GLU A 797 -23.47 -10.31 3.66
CA GLU A 797 -24.85 -9.84 3.88
C GLU A 797 -25.85 -10.34 2.82
N GLU A 798 -25.43 -10.55 1.56
CA GLU A 798 -26.28 -11.12 0.49
C GLU A 798 -26.39 -12.66 0.53
N SER A 799 -25.51 -13.34 1.28
CA SER A 799 -25.53 -14.79 1.47
C SER A 799 -26.40 -15.28 2.65
N GLU A 800 -26.92 -14.35 3.47
CA GLU A 800 -27.98 -14.57 4.48
C GLU A 800 -29.39 -14.55 3.86
#